data_AF-A0A943NB89-F1
#
_entry.id   AF-A0A943NB89-F1
#
_cell.length_a   1.000
_cell.length_b   1.000
_cell.length_c   1.000
_cell.angle_alpha   90.00
_cell.angle_beta   90.00
_cell.angle_gamma   90.00
#
_symmetry.space_group_name_H-M   'P 1'
#
loop_
_entity.id
_entity.type
_entity.pdbx_description
1 polymer ?
#
loop_
_entity_poly.entity_id
_entity_poly.type
_entity_poly.pdbx_seq_one_letter_code
_entity_poly.pdbx_strand_id
1 'polypeptide(L)'
;MIIFSRGVRSQLYIKNYFSYELVHSKINSIVIGWGHKPTADKARCYALKHNLPYIALEDGFLRSLALGCKGAQPLSLVVDHTGIYYDATEPSDLENLLNGSGGDLEGQLQSAQHAIEAIKRHDLSKYNHAPRAAEKLLGDASCPRVLILDQTKGDTSVTLGRADAESFTAMLDDAQMRFPNARLFVKTHPDVLAGKKQGYLTEAAKRRGIAIIAQDVSPLSLLAQADVVYTVTSQMGFEALLLGKEVHCFGMPFYAGWGATHDRLTCPRRAKRRTAEEIFAAAYMLYARYVNPVTARRCDIHEAIRILAAQRFQNERNKGFHACVGFSRWKRPHARAFLQSTTGTIRFFSDWWKAIKWAQANGGDVVVWASKCTIGLESSCQTMGVRLIRMEDGFIRSVGLGSDFNWPYSLVLDEKGIYYDPSRPSGLEDILNTLPEHPERAELCSRASALRGFIVEKGITKYNTGVDAVTRGDFSAKGRLLLVPGQVEDDASVRLGGCGLFSNVDLLKAVRERHPDAFIIYKPHPDVESRNRKGRIPDEEALRYADRVVRNVRMDVLLGIVDEVHTLTSLTGFEALLRGIEVHAYGGPFYAGWGLTHDRIDFPRRKAGLSLEELIAGTLILYPSYYDWQTKGFCTPEDICYRLTQPKGQMRGKFFMRTFAALREKIRNVF
;
A
#
# COMPACT_ATOMS: atom_id res chain seq x y z
N MET A 1 -25.01 -15.97 -15.89
CA MET A 1 -25.24 -15.21 -14.63
C MET A 1 -26.39 -14.23 -14.82
N ILE A 2 -27.42 -14.31 -13.97
CA ILE A 2 -28.56 -13.39 -13.93
C ILE A 2 -28.39 -12.49 -12.70
N ILE A 3 -28.22 -11.18 -12.92
CA ILE A 3 -28.02 -10.19 -11.85
C ILE A 3 -29.09 -9.11 -11.98
N PHE A 4 -29.96 -8.95 -10.98
CA PHE A 4 -31.02 -7.93 -11.03
C PHE A 4 -30.57 -6.57 -10.48
N SER A 5 -29.74 -6.57 -9.43
CA SER A 5 -29.32 -5.34 -8.76
C SER A 5 -28.27 -4.57 -9.57
N ARG A 6 -28.51 -3.28 -9.79
CA ARG A 6 -27.53 -2.36 -10.39
C ARG A 6 -26.26 -2.26 -9.54
N GLY A 7 -26.40 -2.24 -8.21
CA GLY A 7 -25.28 -2.14 -7.27
C GLY A 7 -24.36 -3.38 -7.30
N VAL A 8 -24.94 -4.56 -7.58
CA VAL A 8 -24.16 -5.79 -7.80
C VAL A 8 -23.45 -5.73 -9.16
N ARG A 9 -24.16 -5.31 -10.22
CA ARG A 9 -23.55 -5.17 -11.57
C ARG A 9 -22.42 -4.13 -11.61
N SER A 10 -22.46 -3.11 -10.76
CA SER A 10 -21.44 -2.05 -10.70
C SER A 10 -20.19 -2.43 -9.92
N GLN A 11 -20.14 -3.59 -9.27
CA GLN A 11 -18.93 -4.05 -8.59
C GLN A 11 -17.84 -4.34 -9.63
N LEU A 12 -16.70 -3.66 -9.50
CA LEU A 12 -15.55 -3.93 -10.35
C LEU A 12 -15.09 -5.38 -10.16
N TYR A 13 -14.70 -6.02 -11.25
CA TYR A 13 -14.16 -7.39 -11.24
C TYR A 13 -15.07 -8.46 -10.65
N ILE A 14 -16.39 -8.22 -10.56
CA ILE A 14 -17.34 -9.18 -9.97
C ILE A 14 -17.20 -10.60 -10.53
N LYS A 15 -16.94 -10.74 -11.84
CA LYS A 15 -16.73 -12.03 -12.50
C LYS A 15 -15.50 -12.77 -11.98
N ASN A 16 -14.48 -12.05 -11.52
CA ASN A 16 -13.21 -12.61 -11.09
C ASN A 16 -13.35 -13.30 -9.74
N TYR A 17 -14.42 -13.02 -8.98
CA TYR A 17 -14.74 -13.74 -7.74
C TYR A 17 -15.33 -15.14 -7.98
N PHE A 18 -15.70 -15.48 -9.21
CA PHE A 18 -16.28 -16.77 -9.58
C PHE A 18 -15.29 -17.64 -10.36
N SER A 19 -15.52 -18.96 -10.39
CA SER A 19 -14.75 -19.87 -11.25
C SER A 19 -15.04 -19.58 -12.73
N TYR A 20 -14.06 -19.89 -13.59
CA TYR A 20 -14.17 -19.65 -15.03
C TYR A 20 -15.39 -20.36 -15.63
N GLU A 21 -15.63 -21.60 -15.23
CA GLU A 21 -16.76 -22.44 -15.65
C GLU A 21 -18.11 -21.80 -15.30
N LEU A 22 -18.24 -21.25 -14.09
CA LEU A 22 -19.47 -20.60 -13.64
C LEU A 22 -19.78 -19.31 -14.43
N VAL A 23 -18.74 -18.59 -14.86
CA VAL A 23 -18.88 -17.35 -15.63
C VAL A 23 -19.25 -17.64 -17.09
N HIS A 24 -18.74 -18.72 -17.68
CA HIS A 24 -18.87 -19.03 -19.11
C HIS A 24 -19.83 -20.19 -19.44
N SER A 25 -20.43 -20.83 -18.44
CA SER A 25 -21.44 -21.87 -18.67
C SER A 25 -22.66 -21.31 -19.41
N LYS A 26 -22.93 -21.88 -20.59
CA LYS A 26 -24.17 -21.65 -21.37
C LYS A 26 -25.33 -22.55 -20.92
N ILE A 27 -25.06 -23.55 -20.07
CA ILE A 27 -25.97 -24.66 -19.79
C ILE A 27 -26.76 -24.42 -18.49
N ASN A 28 -26.18 -23.73 -17.49
CA ASN A 28 -26.85 -23.47 -16.20
C ASN A 28 -26.95 -21.98 -15.89
N SER A 29 -28.18 -21.45 -15.83
CA SER A 29 -28.44 -20.08 -15.42
C SER A 29 -28.40 -19.96 -13.89
N ILE A 30 -27.36 -19.32 -13.35
CA ILE A 30 -27.29 -18.96 -11.93
C ILE A 30 -27.84 -17.55 -11.66
N VAL A 31 -28.51 -17.36 -10.53
CA VAL A 31 -29.04 -16.06 -10.09
C VAL A 31 -28.19 -15.52 -8.94
N ILE A 32 -27.82 -14.25 -9.00
CA ILE A 32 -26.92 -13.64 -8.00
C ILE A 32 -27.62 -12.43 -7.37
N GLY A 33 -27.52 -12.34 -6.05
CA GLY A 33 -27.98 -11.19 -5.26
C GLY A 33 -27.02 -10.85 -4.13
N TRP A 34 -27.31 -9.77 -3.42
CA TRP A 34 -26.51 -9.33 -2.28
C TRP A 34 -27.16 -9.80 -0.97
N GLY A 35 -26.73 -10.97 -0.50
CA GLY A 35 -27.23 -11.57 0.73
C GLY A 35 -28.76 -11.64 0.78
N HIS A 36 -29.32 -11.36 1.96
CA HIS A 36 -30.76 -11.27 2.20
C HIS A 36 -31.28 -9.83 2.22
N LYS A 37 -30.55 -8.88 1.62
CA LYS A 37 -31.04 -7.49 1.51
C LYS A 37 -32.33 -7.44 0.68
N PRO A 38 -33.21 -6.44 0.93
CA PRO A 38 -34.43 -6.23 0.12
C PRO A 38 -34.13 -6.10 -1.39
N THR A 39 -32.96 -5.54 -1.73
CA THR A 39 -32.51 -5.43 -3.13
C THR A 39 -32.30 -6.77 -3.85
N ALA A 40 -32.22 -7.87 -3.10
CA ALA A 40 -32.07 -9.22 -3.62
C ALA A 40 -33.40 -9.99 -3.68
N ASP A 41 -34.51 -9.46 -3.16
CA ASP A 41 -35.81 -10.14 -3.12
C ASP A 41 -36.25 -10.58 -4.52
N LYS A 42 -36.17 -9.67 -5.50
CA LYS A 42 -36.47 -9.99 -6.90
C LYS A 42 -35.60 -11.11 -7.46
N ALA A 43 -34.32 -11.15 -7.07
CA ALA A 43 -33.40 -12.19 -7.49
C ALA A 43 -33.77 -13.55 -6.87
N ARG A 44 -34.06 -13.57 -5.56
CA ARG A 44 -34.48 -14.78 -4.85
C ARG A 44 -35.82 -15.31 -5.38
N CYS A 45 -36.84 -14.45 -5.52
CA CYS A 45 -38.14 -14.83 -6.09
C CYS A 45 -38.00 -15.39 -7.51
N TYR A 46 -37.13 -14.79 -8.33
CA TYR A 46 -36.86 -15.30 -9.68
C TYR A 46 -36.16 -16.67 -9.64
N ALA A 47 -35.15 -16.83 -8.79
CA ALA A 47 -34.44 -18.10 -8.61
C ALA A 47 -35.41 -19.23 -8.22
N LEU A 48 -36.25 -18.97 -7.21
CA LEU A 48 -37.32 -19.88 -6.75
C LEU A 48 -38.32 -20.22 -7.87
N LYS A 49 -38.88 -19.21 -8.54
CA LYS A 49 -39.89 -19.40 -9.60
C LYS A 49 -39.36 -20.23 -10.76
N HIS A 50 -38.07 -20.13 -11.07
CA HIS A 50 -37.44 -20.79 -12.22
C HIS A 50 -36.61 -22.02 -11.83
N ASN A 51 -36.65 -22.45 -10.57
CA ASN A 51 -35.83 -23.55 -10.03
C ASN A 51 -34.34 -23.41 -10.37
N LEU A 52 -33.81 -22.20 -10.20
CA LEU A 52 -32.40 -21.87 -10.45
C LEU A 52 -31.67 -21.67 -9.12
N PRO A 53 -30.37 -22.03 -9.05
CA PRO A 53 -29.57 -21.76 -7.86
C PRO A 53 -29.41 -20.24 -7.63
N TYR A 54 -29.55 -19.84 -6.37
CA TYR A 54 -29.25 -18.49 -5.89
C TYR A 54 -27.88 -18.48 -5.23
N ILE A 55 -27.04 -17.52 -5.60
CA ILE A 55 -25.76 -17.27 -4.94
C ILE A 55 -25.86 -15.92 -4.23
N ALA A 56 -25.63 -15.95 -2.93
CA ALA A 56 -25.60 -14.78 -2.07
C ALA A 56 -24.17 -14.20 -2.02
N LEU A 57 -24.05 -12.93 -2.41
CA LEU A 57 -22.83 -12.14 -2.23
C LEU A 57 -22.93 -11.26 -0.98
N GLU A 58 -21.80 -11.07 -0.31
CA GLU A 58 -21.60 -9.98 0.66
C GLU A 58 -20.16 -9.47 0.53
N ASP A 59 -19.87 -8.35 1.18
CA ASP A 59 -18.51 -7.94 1.43
C ASP A 59 -17.77 -9.02 2.23
N GLY A 60 -16.52 -9.27 1.85
CA GLY A 60 -15.61 -10.05 2.67
C GLY A 60 -15.22 -9.33 3.94
N PHE A 61 -14.57 -10.08 4.84
CA PHE A 61 -14.23 -9.60 6.18
C PHE A 61 -13.06 -8.61 6.20
N LEU A 62 -12.21 -8.61 5.17
CA LEU A 62 -11.22 -7.55 4.87
C LEU A 62 -11.61 -6.87 3.56
N ARG A 63 -12.44 -5.82 3.64
CA ARG A 63 -13.13 -5.30 2.45
C ARG A 63 -12.34 -4.22 1.73
N SER A 64 -12.00 -3.13 2.39
CA SER A 64 -11.44 -1.94 1.71
C SER A 64 -10.84 -0.93 2.68
N LEU A 65 -10.12 0.07 2.16
CA LEU A 65 -9.70 1.24 2.95
C LEU A 65 -10.91 2.03 3.46
N ALA A 66 -11.63 2.69 2.56
CA ALA A 66 -12.80 3.50 2.90
C ALA A 66 -14.10 2.67 2.98
N LEU A 67 -15.17 3.28 3.49
CA LEU A 67 -16.50 2.66 3.61
C LEU A 67 -17.14 2.39 2.24
N GLY A 68 -17.91 1.30 2.16
CA GLY A 68 -18.68 0.97 0.94
C GLY A 68 -19.71 2.04 0.57
N CYS A 69 -20.36 2.67 1.56
CA CYS A 69 -21.29 3.78 1.34
C CYS A 69 -20.63 5.04 0.75
N LYS A 70 -19.29 5.16 0.82
CA LYS A 70 -18.51 6.21 0.17
C LYS A 70 -18.02 5.82 -1.24
N GLY A 71 -18.50 4.69 -1.78
CA GLY A 71 -18.17 4.21 -3.13
C GLY A 71 -16.89 3.37 -3.22
N ALA A 72 -16.27 3.02 -2.08
CA ALA A 72 -15.08 2.19 -2.06
C ALA A 72 -15.38 0.78 -2.60
N GLN A 73 -14.57 0.34 -3.56
CA GLN A 73 -14.68 -0.99 -4.17
C GLN A 73 -14.14 -2.05 -3.21
N PRO A 74 -14.78 -3.23 -3.13
CA PRO A 74 -14.31 -4.32 -2.29
C PRO A 74 -13.08 -4.99 -2.91
N LEU A 75 -12.08 -5.28 -2.08
CA LEU A 75 -11.01 -6.25 -2.37
C LEU A 75 -11.49 -7.67 -2.13
N SER A 76 -12.40 -7.85 -1.16
CA SER A 76 -12.91 -9.15 -0.76
C SER A 76 -14.43 -9.22 -0.86
N LEU A 77 -14.93 -10.36 -1.36
CA LEU A 77 -16.33 -10.74 -1.33
C LEU A 77 -16.46 -12.17 -0.80
N VAL A 78 -17.57 -12.46 -0.13
CA VAL A 78 -18.00 -13.84 0.10
C VAL A 78 -18.93 -14.27 -1.03
N VAL A 79 -18.87 -15.54 -1.38
CA VAL A 79 -19.71 -16.15 -2.43
C VAL A 79 -20.31 -17.41 -1.84
N ASP A 80 -21.56 -17.28 -1.38
CA ASP A 80 -22.28 -18.35 -0.68
C ASP A 80 -23.33 -18.97 -1.60
N HIS A 81 -23.28 -20.30 -1.71
CA HIS A 81 -24.15 -21.11 -2.54
C HIS A 81 -25.28 -21.78 -1.73
N THR A 82 -25.19 -21.79 -0.41
CA THR A 82 -26.16 -22.45 0.48
C THR A 82 -27.12 -21.45 1.12
N GLY A 83 -26.59 -20.35 1.65
CA GLY A 83 -27.33 -19.35 2.43
C GLY A 83 -26.53 -18.06 2.54
N ILE A 84 -26.29 -17.57 3.75
CA ILE A 84 -25.33 -16.50 3.99
C ILE A 84 -24.82 -16.50 5.44
N TYR A 85 -23.54 -16.19 5.67
CA TYR A 85 -22.87 -16.37 6.98
C TYR A 85 -23.56 -15.70 8.19
N TYR A 86 -24.27 -14.59 7.99
CA TYR A 86 -24.93 -13.88 9.08
C TYR A 86 -26.36 -14.38 9.36
N ASP A 87 -26.87 -15.32 8.55
CA ASP A 87 -28.18 -15.93 8.77
C ASP A 87 -28.03 -17.19 9.61
N ALA A 88 -28.53 -17.13 10.85
CA ALA A 88 -28.54 -18.25 11.77
C ALA A 88 -29.82 -19.09 11.68
N THR A 89 -30.78 -18.73 10.82
CA THR A 89 -32.04 -19.47 10.65
C THR A 89 -31.85 -20.69 9.75
N GLU A 90 -30.91 -20.62 8.81
CA GLU A 90 -30.58 -21.67 7.84
C GLU A 90 -29.06 -21.92 7.77
N PRO A 91 -28.58 -23.04 7.17
CA PRO A 91 -27.14 -23.25 6.98
C PRO A 91 -26.53 -22.29 5.94
N SER A 92 -25.21 -22.14 6.01
CA SER A 92 -24.41 -21.39 5.03
C SER A 92 -23.21 -22.21 4.60
N ASP A 93 -22.56 -21.85 3.49
CA ASP A 93 -21.30 -22.51 3.09
C ASP A 93 -20.25 -22.42 4.20
N LEU A 94 -20.19 -21.30 4.93
CA LEU A 94 -19.27 -21.14 6.06
C LEU A 94 -19.61 -22.08 7.23
N GLU A 95 -20.90 -22.22 7.57
CA GLU A 95 -21.34 -23.17 8.60
C GLU A 95 -21.00 -24.62 8.20
N ASN A 96 -21.17 -24.95 6.92
CA ASN A 96 -20.83 -26.26 6.38
C ASN A 96 -19.32 -26.53 6.44
N LEU A 97 -18.48 -25.55 6.08
CA LEU A 97 -17.03 -25.63 6.21
C LEU A 97 -16.60 -25.90 7.66
N LEU A 98 -17.20 -25.20 8.62
CA LEU A 98 -16.88 -25.35 10.05
C LEU A 98 -17.39 -26.66 10.65
N ASN A 99 -18.48 -27.22 10.13
CA ASN A 99 -18.98 -28.54 10.53
C ASN A 99 -18.18 -29.71 9.93
N GLY A 100 -17.40 -29.47 8.88
CA GLY A 100 -16.61 -30.49 8.18
C GLY A 100 -15.58 -31.23 9.05
N SER A 101 -14.92 -32.24 8.47
CA SER A 101 -13.94 -33.08 9.18
C SER A 101 -12.70 -32.34 9.69
N GLY A 102 -12.43 -31.13 9.19
CA GLY A 102 -11.34 -30.26 9.62
C GLY A 102 -10.05 -30.39 8.82
N GLY A 103 -9.92 -31.37 7.92
CA GLY A 103 -8.69 -31.57 7.13
C GLY A 103 -8.28 -30.34 6.30
N ASP A 104 -9.24 -29.67 5.68
CA ASP A 104 -8.98 -28.42 4.93
C ASP A 104 -8.58 -27.26 5.84
N LEU A 105 -9.02 -27.26 7.11
CA LEU A 105 -8.67 -26.22 8.09
C LEU A 105 -7.26 -26.43 8.63
N GLU A 106 -6.90 -27.67 8.96
CA GLU A 106 -5.59 -28.03 9.51
C GLU A 106 -4.45 -27.62 8.58
N GLY A 107 -4.60 -27.84 7.27
CA GLY A 107 -3.64 -27.40 6.25
C GLY A 107 -3.48 -25.88 6.14
N GLN A 108 -4.39 -25.08 6.72
CA GLN A 108 -4.36 -23.62 6.68
C GLN A 108 -3.90 -22.98 7.99
N LEU A 109 -3.78 -23.71 9.10
CA LEU A 109 -3.58 -23.10 10.43
C LEU A 109 -2.33 -22.24 10.55
N GLN A 110 -1.18 -22.69 10.03
CA GLN A 110 0.05 -21.90 10.07
C GLN A 110 -0.08 -20.60 9.26
N SER A 111 -0.72 -20.68 8.10
CA SER A 111 -0.98 -19.53 7.23
C SER A 111 -2.01 -18.59 7.85
N ALA A 112 -3.02 -19.12 8.54
CA ALA A 112 -4.01 -18.38 9.32
C ALA A 112 -3.35 -17.60 10.46
N GLN A 113 -2.48 -18.22 11.25
CA GLN A 113 -1.72 -17.55 12.32
C GLN A 113 -0.89 -16.40 11.77
N HIS A 114 -0.18 -16.62 10.66
CA HIS A 114 0.60 -15.56 10.00
C HIS A 114 -0.28 -14.39 9.54
N ALA A 115 -1.44 -14.68 8.93
CA ALA A 115 -2.39 -13.66 8.51
C ALA A 115 -3.01 -12.88 9.69
N ILE A 116 -3.35 -13.57 10.78
CA ILE A 116 -3.87 -12.96 12.01
C ILE A 116 -2.85 -11.99 12.59
N GLU A 117 -1.59 -12.38 12.69
CA GLU A 117 -0.53 -11.51 13.22
C GLU A 117 -0.27 -10.30 12.30
N ALA A 118 -0.32 -10.48 10.98
CA ALA A 118 -0.23 -9.35 10.04
C ALA A 118 -1.41 -8.38 10.16
N ILE A 119 -2.64 -8.90 10.32
CA ILE A 119 -3.86 -8.11 10.57
C ILE A 119 -3.73 -7.28 11.86
N LYS A 120 -3.27 -7.91 12.96
CA LYS A 120 -3.04 -7.21 14.24
C LYS A 120 -1.98 -6.13 14.12
N ARG A 121 -0.85 -6.46 13.50
CA ARG A 121 0.29 -5.54 13.35
C ARG A 121 -0.08 -4.30 12.56
N HIS A 122 -0.77 -4.48 11.44
CA HIS A 122 -1.20 -3.39 10.57
C HIS A 122 -2.53 -2.75 11.00
N ASP A 123 -3.14 -3.23 12.10
CA ASP A 123 -4.39 -2.70 12.66
C ASP A 123 -5.51 -2.71 11.61
N LEU A 124 -5.69 -3.85 10.93
CA LEU A 124 -6.65 -4.03 9.84
C LEU A 124 -8.00 -4.57 10.33
N SER A 125 -9.06 -4.21 9.62
CA SER A 125 -10.45 -4.61 9.87
C SER A 125 -11.24 -4.68 8.54
N LYS A 126 -12.57 -4.80 8.60
CA LYS A 126 -13.45 -4.71 7.41
C LYS A 126 -13.22 -3.41 6.65
N TYR A 127 -13.11 -2.29 7.37
CA TYR A 127 -12.79 -0.97 6.81
C TYR A 127 -11.57 -0.40 7.54
N ASN A 128 -10.65 0.21 6.79
CA ASN A 128 -9.28 0.48 7.26
C ASN A 128 -8.90 1.97 7.26
N HIS A 129 -9.89 2.87 7.16
CA HIS A 129 -9.69 4.32 7.11
C HIS A 129 -9.58 5.00 8.47
N ALA A 130 -10.17 4.40 9.51
CA ALA A 130 -10.27 5.03 10.82
C ALA A 130 -8.89 5.10 11.50
N PRO A 131 -8.56 6.22 12.17
CA PRO A 131 -7.30 6.37 12.88
C PRO A 131 -7.16 5.34 14.00
N ARG A 132 -5.93 5.05 14.42
CA ARG A 132 -5.70 4.26 15.63
C ARG A 132 -6.37 4.95 16.83
N ALA A 133 -7.00 4.16 17.69
CA ALA A 133 -7.53 4.66 18.96
C ALA A 133 -6.39 5.23 19.80
N ALA A 134 -6.65 6.35 20.48
CA ALA A 134 -5.70 6.93 21.42
C ALA A 134 -5.34 5.93 22.52
N GLU A 135 -4.11 6.01 23.01
CA GLU A 135 -3.69 5.23 24.18
C GLU A 135 -4.58 5.60 25.38
N LYS A 136 -4.98 4.58 26.15
CA LYS A 136 -5.87 4.73 27.33
C LYS A 136 -7.20 5.41 27.02
N LEU A 137 -7.74 5.23 25.80
CA LEU A 137 -9.10 5.66 25.46
C LEU A 137 -10.14 5.03 26.39
N LEU A 138 -9.92 3.79 26.85
CA LEU A 138 -10.75 3.12 27.86
C LEU A 138 -10.31 3.40 29.31
N GLY A 139 -9.42 4.37 29.52
CA GLY A 139 -8.79 4.66 30.80
C GLY A 139 -7.66 3.71 31.17
N ASP A 140 -7.21 3.79 32.43
CA ASP A 140 -6.23 2.87 32.99
C ASP A 140 -6.82 1.48 33.25
N ALA A 141 -5.94 0.49 33.41
CA ALA A 141 -6.32 -0.88 33.75
C ALA A 141 -6.49 -1.08 35.27
N SER A 142 -6.95 -0.05 35.99
CA SER A 142 -7.17 -0.10 37.45
C SER A 142 -8.33 -1.03 37.83
N CYS A 143 -9.24 -1.27 36.89
CA CYS A 143 -10.38 -2.17 36.99
C CYS A 143 -10.68 -2.76 35.60
N PRO A 144 -11.48 -3.85 35.51
CA PRO A 144 -11.85 -4.43 34.23
C PRO A 144 -12.57 -3.41 33.34
N ARG A 145 -12.25 -3.41 32.05
CA ARG A 145 -12.86 -2.55 31.02
C ARG A 145 -13.75 -3.41 30.12
N VAL A 146 -15.06 -3.19 30.21
CA VAL A 146 -16.07 -3.95 29.46
C VAL A 146 -16.54 -3.11 28.28
N LEU A 147 -16.28 -3.60 27.06
CA LEU A 147 -16.72 -2.94 25.83
C LEU A 147 -17.97 -3.60 25.28
N ILE A 148 -19.02 -2.82 25.09
CA ILE A 148 -20.33 -3.26 24.62
C ILE A 148 -20.56 -2.66 23.24
N LEU A 149 -20.78 -3.52 22.25
CA LEU A 149 -20.87 -3.14 20.85
C LEU A 149 -22.32 -2.83 20.44
N ASP A 150 -22.59 -1.58 20.09
CA ASP A 150 -23.87 -1.16 19.52
C ASP A 150 -23.91 -1.46 18.01
N GLN A 151 -25.11 -1.62 17.45
CA GLN A 151 -25.35 -1.78 16.02
C GLN A 151 -26.44 -0.82 15.55
N THR A 152 -26.52 -0.59 14.24
CA THR A 152 -27.57 0.25 13.67
C THR A 152 -28.91 -0.49 13.63
N LYS A 153 -30.00 0.17 14.01
CA LYS A 153 -31.35 -0.39 13.91
C LYS A 153 -31.68 -0.81 12.47
N GLY A 154 -32.28 -1.99 12.33
CA GLY A 154 -32.66 -2.56 11.03
C GLY A 154 -31.51 -3.25 10.28
N ASP A 155 -30.37 -3.47 10.94
CA ASP A 155 -29.30 -4.33 10.42
C ASP A 155 -29.82 -5.78 10.27
N THR A 156 -29.79 -6.28 9.04
CA THR A 156 -30.27 -7.63 8.71
C THR A 156 -29.52 -8.72 9.49
N SER A 157 -28.25 -8.48 9.86
CA SER A 157 -27.46 -9.42 10.66
C SER A 157 -27.95 -9.55 12.11
N VAL A 158 -28.71 -8.58 12.63
CA VAL A 158 -29.33 -8.67 13.96
C VAL A 158 -30.54 -9.62 13.89
N THR A 159 -31.45 -9.35 12.97
CA THR A 159 -32.70 -10.12 12.83
C THR A 159 -32.42 -11.58 12.43
N LEU A 160 -31.60 -11.79 11.40
CA LEU A 160 -31.23 -13.15 10.96
C LEU A 160 -30.22 -13.81 11.91
N GLY A 161 -29.54 -13.02 12.74
CA GLY A 161 -28.80 -13.49 13.89
C GLY A 161 -29.67 -13.91 15.07
N ARG A 162 -30.99 -14.03 14.90
CA ARG A 162 -31.99 -14.40 15.91
C ARG A 162 -31.99 -13.46 17.12
N ALA A 163 -31.75 -12.17 16.89
CA ALA A 163 -31.72 -11.14 17.91
C ALA A 163 -32.59 -9.93 17.52
N ASP A 164 -32.86 -9.09 18.51
CA ASP A 164 -33.75 -7.94 18.44
C ASP A 164 -33.34 -6.85 19.45
N ALA A 165 -34.20 -5.86 19.67
CA ALA A 165 -33.94 -4.78 20.62
C ALA A 165 -33.88 -5.25 22.09
N GLU A 166 -34.62 -6.30 22.45
CA GLU A 166 -34.58 -6.87 23.80
C GLU A 166 -33.24 -7.55 24.04
N SER A 167 -32.67 -8.17 23.01
CA SER A 167 -31.34 -8.79 23.06
C SER A 167 -30.26 -7.77 23.44
N PHE A 168 -30.30 -6.54 22.90
CA PHE A 168 -29.39 -5.46 23.28
C PHE A 168 -29.60 -4.99 24.73
N THR A 169 -30.85 -4.93 25.19
CA THR A 169 -31.18 -4.54 26.57
C THR A 169 -30.65 -5.58 27.55
N ALA A 170 -30.92 -6.87 27.29
CA ALA A 170 -30.42 -7.99 28.08
C ALA A 170 -28.88 -8.05 28.09
N MET A 171 -28.23 -7.73 26.96
CA MET A 171 -26.77 -7.64 26.88
C MET A 171 -26.20 -6.56 27.81
N LEU A 172 -26.84 -5.39 27.85
CA LEU A 172 -26.44 -4.29 28.73
C LEU A 172 -26.67 -4.63 30.21
N ASP A 173 -27.80 -5.27 30.52
CA ASP A 173 -28.15 -5.73 31.87
C ASP A 173 -27.16 -6.76 32.41
N ASP A 174 -26.84 -7.79 31.60
CA ASP A 174 -25.88 -8.83 31.99
C ASP A 174 -24.48 -8.25 32.24
N ALA A 175 -24.01 -7.36 31.36
CA ALA A 175 -22.71 -6.72 31.54
C ALA A 175 -22.60 -5.94 32.87
N GLN A 176 -23.66 -5.22 33.26
CA GLN A 176 -23.69 -4.50 34.54
C GLN A 176 -23.77 -5.43 35.74
N MET A 177 -24.59 -6.48 35.66
CA MET A 177 -24.79 -7.43 36.75
C MET A 177 -23.53 -8.28 36.99
N ARG A 178 -22.88 -8.73 35.91
CA ARG A 178 -21.70 -9.61 35.98
C ARG A 178 -20.43 -8.86 36.35
N PHE A 179 -20.33 -7.59 35.95
CA PHE A 179 -19.15 -6.76 36.16
C PHE A 179 -19.47 -5.46 36.93
N PRO A 180 -19.95 -5.54 38.19
CA PRO A 180 -20.42 -4.37 38.94
C PRO A 180 -19.32 -3.35 39.27
N ASN A 181 -18.06 -3.81 39.33
CA ASN A 181 -16.88 -2.97 39.61
C ASN A 181 -16.10 -2.58 38.35
N ALA A 182 -16.60 -2.94 37.16
CA ALA A 182 -15.94 -2.64 35.91
C ALA A 182 -16.35 -1.27 35.36
N ARG A 183 -15.49 -0.73 34.49
CA ARG A 183 -15.85 0.42 33.66
C ARG A 183 -16.47 -0.07 32.37
N LEU A 184 -17.74 0.29 32.17
CA LEU A 184 -18.49 -0.09 30.98
C LEU A 184 -18.41 1.01 29.91
N PHE A 185 -18.26 0.58 28.67
CA PHE A 185 -18.19 1.45 27.50
C PHE A 185 -19.12 0.93 26.41
N VAL A 186 -19.94 1.80 25.84
CA VAL A 186 -20.76 1.48 24.66
C VAL A 186 -20.09 2.09 23.42
N LYS A 187 -19.63 1.23 22.50
CA LYS A 187 -19.13 1.67 21.19
C LYS A 187 -20.29 1.80 20.22
N THR A 188 -20.54 3.01 19.73
CA THR A 188 -21.56 3.29 18.71
C THR A 188 -20.94 3.87 17.44
N HIS A 189 -21.70 3.86 16.34
CA HIS A 189 -21.27 4.43 15.07
C HIS A 189 -21.39 5.98 15.13
N PRO A 190 -20.42 6.77 14.62
CA PRO A 190 -20.48 8.23 14.66
C PRO A 190 -21.78 8.82 14.11
N ASP A 191 -22.29 8.29 12.99
CA ASP A 191 -23.59 8.69 12.39
C ASP A 191 -24.80 8.53 13.33
N VAL A 192 -24.73 7.68 14.35
CA VAL A 192 -25.80 7.55 15.36
C VAL A 192 -25.83 8.78 16.26
N LEU A 193 -24.68 9.27 16.72
CA LEU A 193 -24.62 10.53 17.48
C LEU A 193 -24.91 11.75 16.60
N ALA A 194 -24.55 11.72 15.32
CA ALA A 194 -24.86 12.78 14.37
C ALA A 194 -26.35 12.81 13.94
N GLY A 195 -27.20 11.94 14.50
CA GLY A 195 -28.63 11.86 14.20
C GLY A 195 -28.98 11.30 12.82
N LYS A 196 -28.00 10.82 12.06
CA LYS A 196 -28.19 10.27 10.70
C LYS A 196 -28.65 8.80 10.72
N LYS A 197 -28.41 8.11 11.83
CA LYS A 197 -28.84 6.73 12.10
C LYS A 197 -29.30 6.62 13.55
N GLN A 198 -29.94 5.51 13.89
CA GLN A 198 -30.30 5.17 15.27
C GLN A 198 -29.60 3.88 15.69
N GLY A 199 -28.96 3.88 16.85
CA GLY A 199 -28.40 2.70 17.51
C GLY A 199 -29.41 2.06 18.47
N TYR A 200 -29.14 0.86 18.97
CA TYR A 200 -29.98 0.18 19.96
C TYR A 200 -29.67 0.66 21.38
N LEU A 201 -28.39 0.93 21.70
CA LEU A 201 -27.93 1.14 23.08
C LEU A 201 -27.77 2.59 23.51
N THR A 202 -27.69 3.54 22.57
CA THR A 202 -27.25 4.93 22.85
C THR A 202 -28.05 5.59 23.99
N GLU A 203 -29.39 5.54 23.95
CA GLU A 203 -30.23 6.17 24.97
C GLU A 203 -30.23 5.39 26.30
N ALA A 204 -30.13 4.06 26.25
CA ALA A 204 -29.99 3.24 27.46
C ALA A 204 -28.66 3.53 28.18
N ALA A 205 -27.56 3.64 27.43
CA ALA A 205 -26.24 3.96 27.95
C ALA A 205 -26.22 5.32 28.66
N LYS A 206 -26.78 6.36 28.03
CA LYS A 206 -26.90 7.70 28.64
C LYS A 206 -27.66 7.66 29.96
N ARG A 207 -28.83 7.02 29.99
CA ARG A 207 -29.66 6.92 31.21
C ARG A 207 -28.96 6.21 32.36
N ARG A 208 -28.04 5.28 32.05
CA ARG A 208 -27.30 4.49 33.03
C ARG A 208 -25.91 5.04 33.36
N GLY A 209 -25.55 6.22 32.82
CA GLY A 209 -24.24 6.83 33.04
C GLY A 209 -23.07 6.04 32.45
N ILE A 210 -23.32 5.18 31.46
CA ILE A 210 -22.30 4.36 30.81
C ILE A 210 -21.57 5.22 29.77
N ALA A 211 -20.24 5.13 29.74
CA ALA A 211 -19.41 5.92 28.83
C ALA A 211 -19.69 5.53 27.38
N ILE A 212 -19.90 6.51 26.49
CA ILE A 212 -20.17 6.27 25.07
C ILE A 212 -18.94 6.64 24.24
N ILE A 213 -18.48 5.69 23.44
CA ILE A 213 -17.42 5.88 22.46
C ILE A 213 -18.07 6.02 21.10
N ALA A 214 -18.07 7.24 20.57
CA ALA A 214 -18.61 7.53 19.24
C ALA A 214 -17.55 8.02 18.25
N GLN A 215 -16.29 8.05 18.69
CA GLN A 215 -15.16 8.38 17.83
C GLN A 215 -15.00 7.30 16.75
N ASP A 216 -14.64 7.73 15.55
CA ASP A 216 -14.24 6.84 14.47
C ASP A 216 -12.79 6.41 14.72
N VAL A 217 -12.62 5.19 15.20
CA VAL A 217 -11.32 4.61 15.56
C VAL A 217 -11.24 3.18 15.05
N SER A 218 -10.03 2.73 14.73
CA SER A 218 -9.79 1.36 14.28
C SER A 218 -10.26 0.34 15.33
N PRO A 219 -11.06 -0.66 14.92
CA PRO A 219 -11.56 -1.70 15.81
C PRO A 219 -10.48 -2.40 16.63
N LEU A 220 -9.38 -2.87 16.03
CA LEU A 220 -8.39 -3.66 16.77
C LEU A 220 -7.67 -2.82 17.83
N SER A 221 -7.26 -1.59 17.49
CA SER A 221 -6.66 -0.68 18.46
C SER A 221 -7.57 -0.31 19.65
N LEU A 222 -8.88 -0.29 19.45
CA LEU A 222 -9.87 -0.09 20.53
C LEU A 222 -10.04 -1.37 21.34
N LEU A 223 -10.25 -2.51 20.68
CA LEU A 223 -10.48 -3.82 21.29
C LEU A 223 -9.28 -4.28 22.11
N ALA A 224 -8.05 -3.95 21.69
CA ALA A 224 -6.83 -4.23 22.44
C ALA A 224 -6.86 -3.65 23.86
N GLN A 225 -7.59 -2.54 24.07
CA GLN A 225 -7.74 -1.88 25.36
C GLN A 225 -8.88 -2.46 26.22
N ALA A 226 -9.76 -3.30 25.65
CA ALA A 226 -10.83 -3.94 26.40
C ALA A 226 -10.35 -5.23 27.06
N ASP A 227 -10.97 -5.61 28.17
CA ASP A 227 -10.71 -6.89 28.85
C ASP A 227 -11.80 -7.91 28.49
N VAL A 228 -13.05 -7.44 28.41
CA VAL A 228 -14.22 -8.25 28.03
C VAL A 228 -15.04 -7.51 26.97
N VAL A 229 -15.58 -8.24 25.99
CA VAL A 229 -16.37 -7.68 24.89
C VAL A 229 -17.76 -8.32 24.84
N TYR A 230 -18.78 -7.49 24.75
CA TYR A 230 -20.17 -7.89 24.57
C TYR A 230 -20.65 -7.49 23.18
N THR A 231 -21.28 -8.44 22.48
CA THR A 231 -21.76 -8.26 21.11
C THR A 231 -23.11 -8.95 20.90
N VAL A 232 -23.92 -8.40 20.00
CA VAL A 232 -25.07 -9.13 19.44
C VAL A 232 -24.61 -9.93 18.23
N THR A 233 -24.35 -9.27 17.10
CA THR A 233 -23.84 -9.93 15.89
C THR A 233 -22.71 -9.18 15.18
N SER A 234 -22.13 -8.16 15.82
CA SER A 234 -21.09 -7.32 15.22
C SER A 234 -19.85 -8.12 14.84
N GLN A 235 -19.24 -7.81 13.69
CA GLN A 235 -17.95 -8.36 13.27
C GLN A 235 -16.85 -8.13 14.32
N MET A 236 -16.93 -7.01 15.06
CA MET A 236 -15.97 -6.67 16.11
C MET A 236 -15.90 -7.70 17.23
N GLY A 237 -16.95 -8.50 17.43
CA GLY A 237 -16.88 -9.63 18.37
C GLY A 237 -15.92 -10.73 17.90
N PHE A 238 -15.85 -11.02 16.59
CA PHE A 238 -14.85 -11.95 16.07
C PHE A 238 -13.45 -11.36 16.14
N GLU A 239 -13.31 -10.07 15.82
CA GLU A 239 -12.03 -9.36 15.92
C GLU A 239 -11.49 -9.35 17.36
N ALA A 240 -12.38 -9.32 18.36
CA ALA A 240 -12.02 -9.46 19.77
C ALA A 240 -11.47 -10.86 20.09
N LEU A 241 -12.05 -11.93 19.54
CA LEU A 241 -11.51 -13.30 19.68
C LEU A 241 -10.10 -13.42 19.12
N LEU A 242 -9.83 -12.79 17.96
CA LEU A 242 -8.49 -12.80 17.37
C LEU A 242 -7.44 -12.14 18.28
N LEU A 243 -7.86 -11.18 19.11
CA LEU A 243 -7.04 -10.52 20.13
C LEU A 243 -6.99 -11.29 21.47
N GLY A 244 -7.58 -12.48 21.53
CA GLY A 244 -7.64 -13.30 22.74
C GLY A 244 -8.54 -12.73 23.84
N LYS A 245 -9.54 -11.92 23.48
CA LYS A 245 -10.47 -11.32 24.44
C LYS A 245 -11.61 -12.29 24.77
N GLU A 246 -12.15 -12.16 25.97
CA GLU A 246 -13.40 -12.83 26.35
C GLU A 246 -14.58 -12.17 25.62
N VAL A 247 -15.41 -12.97 24.95
CA VAL A 247 -16.52 -12.46 24.12
C VAL A 247 -17.84 -13.12 24.51
N HIS A 248 -18.83 -12.28 24.84
CA HIS A 248 -20.22 -12.67 25.13
C HIS A 248 -21.14 -12.31 23.96
N CYS A 249 -21.82 -13.31 23.40
CA CYS A 249 -22.70 -13.17 22.25
C CYS A 249 -24.17 -13.26 22.66
N PHE A 250 -24.93 -12.20 22.37
CA PHE A 250 -26.38 -12.12 22.62
C PHE A 250 -27.24 -12.36 21.38
N GLY A 251 -26.61 -12.42 20.21
CA GLY A 251 -27.19 -13.02 18.99
C GLY A 251 -26.43 -14.29 18.60
N MET A 252 -26.65 -14.75 17.37
CA MET A 252 -25.98 -15.91 16.78
C MET A 252 -25.17 -15.53 15.53
N PRO A 253 -24.10 -14.70 15.65
CA PRO A 253 -23.23 -14.39 14.51
C PRO A 253 -22.47 -15.64 14.03
N PHE A 254 -21.84 -15.61 12.86
CA PHE A 254 -21.18 -16.78 12.25
C PHE A 254 -20.14 -17.47 13.15
N TYR A 255 -19.53 -16.73 14.08
CA TYR A 255 -18.48 -17.20 14.99
C TYR A 255 -19.00 -17.69 16.36
N ALA A 256 -20.29 -17.53 16.66
CA ALA A 256 -20.92 -18.06 17.87
C ALA A 256 -21.31 -19.54 17.74
N GLY A 257 -21.53 -20.25 18.84
CA GLY A 257 -22.01 -21.63 18.84
C GLY A 257 -20.95 -22.69 18.53
N TRP A 258 -19.69 -22.30 18.39
CA TRP A 258 -18.55 -23.20 18.16
C TRP A 258 -17.70 -23.42 19.42
N GLY A 259 -18.09 -22.86 20.56
CA GLY A 259 -17.34 -22.96 21.82
C GLY A 259 -16.18 -21.98 21.99
N ALA A 260 -15.97 -21.06 21.04
CA ALA A 260 -14.99 -19.96 21.16
C ALA A 260 -15.54 -18.72 21.89
N THR A 261 -16.86 -18.67 22.13
CA THR A 261 -17.58 -17.54 22.73
C THR A 261 -18.48 -18.01 23.88
N HIS A 262 -18.87 -17.07 24.74
CA HIS A 262 -19.94 -17.26 25.70
C HIS A 262 -21.28 -16.89 25.08
N ASP A 263 -22.06 -17.89 24.66
CA ASP A 263 -23.27 -17.66 23.88
C ASP A 263 -24.54 -17.66 24.73
N ARG A 264 -25.39 -16.66 24.54
CA ARG A 264 -26.74 -16.59 25.13
C ARG A 264 -27.71 -17.53 24.42
N LEU A 265 -27.51 -17.73 23.12
CA LEU A 265 -28.34 -18.58 22.26
C LEU A 265 -27.58 -19.86 21.90
N THR A 266 -28.31 -20.90 21.50
CA THR A 266 -27.72 -22.13 20.96
C THR A 266 -28.12 -22.32 19.49
N CYS A 267 -27.24 -22.95 18.71
CA CYS A 267 -27.50 -23.36 17.34
C CYS A 267 -27.23 -24.86 17.19
N PRO A 268 -28.27 -25.72 17.19
CA PRO A 268 -28.08 -27.18 17.12
C PRO A 268 -27.33 -27.68 15.89
N ARG A 269 -27.32 -26.91 14.79
CA ARG A 269 -26.59 -27.24 13.56
C ARG A 269 -25.07 -27.07 13.69
N ARG A 270 -24.60 -26.24 14.63
CA ARG A 270 -23.17 -26.01 14.89
C ARG A 270 -22.69 -27.05 15.90
N ALA A 271 -22.36 -28.23 15.39
CA ALA A 271 -22.15 -29.43 16.20
C ALA A 271 -20.68 -29.64 16.61
N LYS A 272 -19.75 -28.85 16.08
CA LYS A 272 -18.31 -28.98 16.33
C LYS A 272 -17.82 -27.88 17.28
N ARG A 273 -16.74 -28.16 18.00
CA ARG A 273 -15.95 -27.12 18.66
C ARG A 273 -14.90 -26.61 17.70
N ARG A 274 -14.70 -25.29 17.64
CA ARG A 274 -13.68 -24.64 16.81
C ARG A 274 -12.95 -23.55 17.58
N THR A 275 -11.65 -23.45 17.36
CA THR A 275 -10.84 -22.34 17.87
C THR A 275 -11.06 -21.08 17.02
N ALA A 276 -10.62 -19.92 17.52
CA ALA A 276 -10.69 -18.68 16.76
C ALA A 276 -9.89 -18.75 15.44
N GLU A 277 -8.76 -19.44 15.45
CA GLU A 277 -7.89 -19.67 14.29
C GLU A 277 -8.57 -20.57 13.24
N GLU A 278 -9.26 -21.64 13.67
CA GLU A 278 -10.03 -22.48 12.74
C GLU A 278 -11.20 -21.71 12.13
N ILE A 279 -11.91 -20.91 12.93
CA ILE A 279 -12.97 -20.03 12.44
C ILE A 279 -12.39 -19.00 11.45
N PHE A 280 -11.22 -18.45 11.74
CA PHE A 280 -10.53 -17.52 10.85
C PHE A 280 -10.14 -18.19 9.52
N ALA A 281 -9.53 -19.38 9.56
CA ALA A 281 -9.16 -20.12 8.37
C ALA A 281 -10.39 -20.38 7.48
N ALA A 282 -11.50 -20.84 8.06
CA ALA A 282 -12.74 -21.07 7.33
C ALA A 282 -13.28 -19.76 6.72
N ALA A 283 -13.43 -18.72 7.54
CA ALA A 283 -14.09 -17.48 7.15
C ALA A 283 -13.25 -16.61 6.20
N TYR A 284 -11.99 -16.36 6.55
CA TYR A 284 -11.13 -15.41 5.87
C TYR A 284 -10.31 -16.04 4.73
N MET A 285 -10.06 -17.35 4.72
CA MET A 285 -9.19 -17.97 3.72
C MET A 285 -9.94 -18.86 2.74
N LEU A 286 -10.88 -19.66 3.22
CA LEU A 286 -11.62 -20.62 2.39
C LEU A 286 -12.93 -20.03 1.84
N TYR A 287 -13.68 -19.33 2.67
CA TYR A 287 -14.98 -18.76 2.32
C TYR A 287 -14.87 -17.41 1.62
N ALA A 288 -14.12 -16.47 2.20
CA ALA A 288 -13.86 -15.18 1.58
C ALA A 288 -12.92 -15.30 0.37
N ARG A 289 -13.17 -14.47 -0.64
CA ARG A 289 -12.44 -14.47 -1.91
C ARG A 289 -11.85 -13.10 -2.15
N TYR A 290 -10.60 -13.02 -2.58
CA TYR A 290 -9.87 -11.75 -2.78
C TYR A 290 -9.51 -11.52 -4.24
N VAL A 291 -9.54 -10.25 -4.65
CA VAL A 291 -9.09 -9.79 -5.97
C VAL A 291 -8.14 -8.62 -5.79
N ASN A 292 -6.97 -8.71 -6.42
CA ASN A 292 -6.07 -7.59 -6.54
C ASN A 292 -6.63 -6.62 -7.60
N PRO A 293 -6.88 -5.34 -7.27
CA PRO A 293 -7.54 -4.39 -8.15
C PRO A 293 -6.61 -3.89 -9.26
N VAL A 294 -5.29 -3.95 -9.06
CA VAL A 294 -4.29 -3.54 -10.06
C VAL A 294 -4.16 -4.61 -11.13
N THR A 295 -3.99 -5.87 -10.71
CA THR A 295 -3.83 -7.01 -11.64
C THR A 295 -5.15 -7.53 -12.20
N ALA A 296 -6.27 -7.21 -11.54
CA ALA A 296 -7.58 -7.77 -11.81
C ALA A 296 -7.59 -9.30 -11.76
N ARG A 297 -6.81 -9.90 -10.85
CA ARG A 297 -6.73 -11.37 -10.67
C ARG A 297 -7.12 -11.76 -9.26
N ARG A 298 -7.56 -13.01 -9.10
CA ARG A 298 -7.72 -13.62 -7.78
C ARG A 298 -6.37 -13.66 -7.08
N CYS A 299 -6.38 -13.32 -5.80
CA CYS A 299 -5.23 -13.40 -4.92
C CYS A 299 -5.61 -14.08 -3.61
N ASP A 300 -4.60 -14.38 -2.80
CA ASP A 300 -4.77 -14.88 -1.44
C ASP A 300 -4.97 -13.73 -0.44
N ILE A 301 -5.21 -14.10 0.82
CA ILE A 301 -5.39 -13.14 1.91
C ILE A 301 -4.11 -12.35 2.21
N HIS A 302 -2.92 -12.95 2.04
CA HIS A 302 -1.64 -12.30 2.36
C HIS A 302 -1.37 -11.14 1.40
N GLU A 303 -1.67 -11.31 0.12
CA GLU A 303 -1.63 -10.24 -0.86
C GLU A 303 -2.66 -9.15 -0.56
N ALA A 304 -3.89 -9.51 -0.19
CA ALA A 304 -4.92 -8.54 0.19
C ALA A 304 -4.53 -7.73 1.45
N ILE A 305 -3.92 -8.38 2.45
CA ILE A 305 -3.37 -7.75 3.65
C ILE A 305 -2.28 -6.75 3.26
N ARG A 306 -1.33 -7.13 2.38
CA ARG A 306 -0.27 -6.22 1.92
C ARG A 306 -0.83 -4.97 1.23
N ILE A 307 -1.84 -5.13 0.36
CA ILE A 307 -2.49 -4.01 -0.32
C ILE A 307 -3.17 -3.09 0.70
N LEU A 308 -3.95 -3.65 1.64
CA LEU A 308 -4.64 -2.86 2.68
C LEU A 308 -3.66 -2.20 3.65
N ALA A 309 -2.57 -2.88 4.02
CA ALA A 309 -1.52 -2.33 4.87
C ALA A 309 -0.84 -1.14 4.18
N ALA A 310 -0.48 -1.26 2.89
CA ALA A 310 0.07 -0.15 2.13
C ALA A 310 -0.90 1.04 2.05
N GLN A 311 -2.19 0.78 1.79
CA GLN A 311 -3.22 1.82 1.75
C GLN A 311 -3.42 2.51 3.10
N ARG A 312 -3.49 1.74 4.18
CA ARG A 312 -3.68 2.23 5.54
C ARG A 312 -2.47 3.03 6.01
N PHE A 313 -1.26 2.53 5.78
CA PHE A 313 -0.02 3.23 6.11
C PHE A 313 0.00 4.63 5.48
N GLN A 314 -0.30 4.73 4.19
CA GLN A 314 -0.34 6.02 3.49
C GLN A 314 -1.49 6.92 3.97
N ASN A 315 -2.67 6.35 4.25
CA ASN A 315 -3.80 7.10 4.82
C ASN A 315 -3.45 7.74 6.17
N GLU A 316 -2.81 6.99 7.07
CA GLU A 316 -2.39 7.48 8.38
C GLU A 316 -1.24 8.48 8.27
N ARG A 317 -0.24 8.20 7.43
CA ARG A 317 0.89 9.09 7.18
C ARG A 317 0.44 10.45 6.65
N ASN A 318 -0.57 10.47 5.80
CA ASN A 318 -1.05 11.66 5.10
C ASN A 318 -2.23 12.36 5.82
N LYS A 319 -2.56 12.00 7.05
CA LYS A 319 -3.60 12.70 7.82
C LYS A 319 -3.20 14.16 8.11
N GLY A 320 -4.18 14.99 8.47
CA GLY A 320 -3.93 16.38 8.84
C GLY A 320 -3.80 17.32 7.63
N PHE A 321 -3.15 18.47 7.84
CA PHE A 321 -3.04 19.52 6.83
C PHE A 321 -1.64 19.56 6.20
N HIS A 322 -1.57 19.61 4.87
CA HIS A 322 -0.32 19.69 4.10
C HIS A 322 -0.23 21.02 3.34
N ALA A 323 0.73 21.86 3.73
CA ALA A 323 1.08 23.09 3.02
C ALA A 323 2.17 22.82 1.97
N CYS A 324 1.77 22.73 0.71
CA CYS A 324 2.65 22.36 -0.39
C CYS A 324 3.33 23.57 -1.06
N VAL A 325 4.66 23.55 -1.18
CA VAL A 325 5.48 24.60 -1.81
C VAL A 325 6.43 24.04 -2.88
N GLY A 326 6.80 24.85 -3.87
CA GLY A 326 7.72 24.41 -4.94
C GLY A 326 7.10 23.51 -6.01
N PHE A 327 5.78 23.35 -6.05
CA PHE A 327 5.08 22.53 -7.04
C PHE A 327 4.57 23.34 -8.24
N SER A 328 5.07 23.01 -9.44
CA SER A 328 4.50 23.50 -10.69
C SER A 328 3.05 23.03 -10.85
N ARG A 329 2.22 23.76 -11.62
CA ARG A 329 0.79 23.39 -11.83
C ARG A 329 0.62 21.95 -12.32
N TRP A 330 1.57 21.47 -13.12
CA TRP A 330 1.63 20.08 -13.62
C TRP A 330 1.89 19.05 -12.51
N LYS A 331 2.71 19.36 -11.50
CA LYS A 331 3.02 18.45 -10.39
C LYS A 331 1.93 18.42 -9.30
N ARG A 332 1.03 19.42 -9.26
CA ARG A 332 -0.01 19.52 -8.21
C ARG A 332 -0.96 18.31 -8.18
N PRO A 333 -1.48 17.78 -9.30
CA PRO A 333 -2.29 16.57 -9.28
C PRO A 333 -1.54 15.36 -8.71
N HIS A 334 -0.24 15.25 -8.99
CA HIS A 334 0.61 14.17 -8.46
C HIS A 334 0.80 14.30 -6.95
N ALA A 335 1.18 15.48 -6.47
CA ALA A 335 1.28 15.73 -5.04
C ALA A 335 -0.05 15.48 -4.32
N ARG A 336 -1.19 15.84 -4.93
CA ARG A 336 -2.51 15.55 -4.35
C ARG A 336 -2.79 14.05 -4.22
N ALA A 337 -2.44 13.25 -5.23
CA ALA A 337 -2.64 11.81 -5.18
C ALA A 337 -1.76 11.14 -4.10
N PHE A 338 -0.48 11.53 -4.00
CA PHE A 338 0.45 10.93 -3.06
C PHE A 338 0.33 11.43 -1.62
N LEU A 339 -0.32 12.57 -1.41
CA LEU A 339 -0.67 13.11 -0.09
C LEU A 339 -2.15 12.86 0.27
N GLN A 340 -2.86 12.03 -0.50
CA GLN A 340 -4.27 11.79 -0.21
C GLN A 340 -4.45 10.98 1.07
N SER A 341 -5.47 11.33 1.84
CA SER A 341 -5.94 10.60 3.01
C SER A 341 -7.44 10.84 3.16
N THR A 342 -8.13 9.93 3.84
CA THR A 342 -9.56 10.09 4.16
C THR A 342 -9.83 11.24 5.14
N THR A 343 -8.82 11.69 5.86
CA THR A 343 -8.88 12.81 6.82
C THR A 343 -7.84 13.91 6.54
N GLY A 344 -7.16 13.84 5.39
CA GLY A 344 -6.12 14.79 4.99
C GLY A 344 -6.64 15.94 4.15
N THR A 345 -6.02 17.11 4.27
CA THR A 345 -6.31 18.29 3.43
C THR A 345 -5.02 18.91 2.90
N ILE A 346 -5.08 19.49 1.69
CA ILE A 346 -3.88 19.94 0.96
C ILE A 346 -4.11 21.31 0.35
N ARG A 347 -3.19 22.24 0.62
CA ARG A 347 -3.16 23.58 0.00
C ARG A 347 -1.79 23.89 -0.60
N PHE A 348 -1.78 24.47 -1.79
CA PHE A 348 -0.56 24.88 -2.47
C PHE A 348 -0.30 26.37 -2.28
N PHE A 349 0.96 26.71 -2.02
CA PHE A 349 1.44 28.08 -1.80
C PHE A 349 2.58 28.40 -2.76
N SER A 350 2.63 29.66 -3.23
CA SER A 350 3.77 30.20 -3.97
C SER A 350 4.85 30.75 -3.04
N ASP A 351 4.44 31.22 -1.86
CA ASP A 351 5.29 31.82 -0.82
C ASP A 351 5.45 30.83 0.32
N TRP A 352 6.71 30.49 0.64
CA TRP A 352 7.01 29.46 1.63
C TRP A 352 6.79 29.95 3.07
N TRP A 353 6.93 31.25 3.34
CA TRP A 353 6.66 31.81 4.67
C TRP A 353 5.17 31.73 5.02
N LYS A 354 4.29 32.04 4.05
CA LYS A 354 2.85 31.85 4.18
C LYS A 354 2.50 30.38 4.38
N ALA A 355 3.18 29.47 3.69
CA ALA A 355 2.96 28.04 3.86
C ALA A 355 3.26 27.58 5.29
N ILE A 356 4.40 28.00 5.86
CA ILE A 356 4.77 27.67 7.25
C ILE A 356 3.74 28.21 8.24
N LYS A 357 3.35 29.48 8.12
CA LYS A 357 2.32 30.08 9.00
C LYS A 357 0.99 29.34 8.93
N TRP A 358 0.55 28.93 7.74
CA TRP A 358 -0.67 28.15 7.58
C TRP A 358 -0.54 26.74 8.15
N ALA A 359 0.60 26.07 7.93
CA ALA A 359 0.87 24.76 8.51
C ALA A 359 0.80 24.83 10.05
N GLN A 360 1.52 25.77 10.66
CA GLN A 360 1.50 25.99 12.11
C GLN A 360 0.09 26.25 12.64
N ALA A 361 -0.66 27.16 12.01
CA ALA A 361 -2.02 27.51 12.46
C ALA A 361 -3.03 26.35 12.36
N ASN A 362 -2.75 25.33 11.53
CA ASN A 362 -3.64 24.18 11.33
C ASN A 362 -3.06 22.88 11.92
N GLY A 363 -1.97 22.95 12.69
CA GLY A 363 -1.29 21.76 13.22
C GLY A 363 -0.84 20.80 12.12
N GLY A 364 -0.39 21.34 10.99
CA GLY A 364 -0.01 20.59 9.80
C GLY A 364 1.46 20.73 9.44
N ASP A 365 1.82 20.15 8.31
CA ASP A 365 3.19 20.01 7.83
C ASP A 365 3.42 20.83 6.56
N VAL A 366 4.68 21.17 6.28
CA VAL A 366 5.10 21.72 4.99
C VAL A 366 5.66 20.62 4.11
N VAL A 367 5.12 20.48 2.90
CA VAL A 367 5.65 19.56 1.89
C VAL A 367 6.29 20.37 0.77
N VAL A 368 7.55 20.07 0.43
CA VAL A 368 8.31 20.76 -0.61
C VAL A 368 8.84 19.76 -1.63
N TRP A 369 8.86 20.11 -2.91
CA TRP A 369 9.63 19.31 -3.88
C TRP A 369 11.12 19.45 -3.55
N ALA A 370 11.85 18.35 -3.37
CA ALA A 370 13.17 18.37 -2.72
C ALA A 370 14.16 19.35 -3.37
N SER A 371 14.24 19.40 -4.71
CA SER A 371 15.08 20.36 -5.44
C SER A 371 14.67 21.85 -5.33
N LYS A 372 13.54 22.15 -4.68
CA LYS A 372 13.06 23.50 -4.35
C LYS A 372 13.18 23.82 -2.87
N CYS A 373 13.70 22.90 -2.06
CA CYS A 373 14.00 23.14 -0.65
C CYS A 373 15.20 24.09 -0.54
N THR A 374 15.02 25.23 0.14
CA THR A 374 16.09 26.18 0.42
C THR A 374 16.50 26.11 1.89
N ILE A 375 17.71 26.55 2.21
CA ILE A 375 18.19 26.64 3.59
C ILE A 375 17.24 27.52 4.43
N GLY A 376 16.79 28.66 3.87
CA GLY A 376 15.87 29.55 4.56
C GLY A 376 14.52 28.91 4.90
N LEU A 377 13.96 28.08 4.01
CA LEU A 377 12.74 27.31 4.27
C LEU A 377 12.97 26.30 5.41
N GLU A 378 14.05 25.53 5.32
CA GLU A 378 14.41 24.51 6.32
C GLU A 378 14.60 25.11 7.71
N SER A 379 15.45 26.14 7.84
CA SER A 379 15.72 26.81 9.12
C SER A 379 14.46 27.45 9.72
N SER A 380 13.57 27.98 8.88
CA SER A 380 12.33 28.60 9.35
C SER A 380 11.30 27.57 9.83
N CYS A 381 11.15 26.45 9.12
CA CYS A 381 10.33 25.33 9.59
C CYS A 381 10.80 24.84 10.97
N GLN A 382 12.11 24.65 11.13
CA GLN A 382 12.72 24.24 12.40
C GLN A 382 12.45 25.26 13.52
N THR A 383 12.66 26.55 13.25
CA THR A 383 12.44 27.63 14.23
C THR A 383 10.98 27.71 14.67
N MET A 384 10.03 27.44 13.76
CA MET A 384 8.59 27.52 14.04
C MET A 384 7.99 26.20 14.53
N GLY A 385 8.79 25.14 14.69
CA GLY A 385 8.30 23.81 15.09
C GLY A 385 7.36 23.17 14.07
N VAL A 386 7.50 23.50 12.79
CA VAL A 386 6.70 22.93 11.69
C VAL A 386 7.50 21.85 11.00
N ARG A 387 6.93 20.65 10.88
CA ARG A 387 7.58 19.52 10.20
C ARG A 387 7.74 19.82 8.70
N LEU A 388 8.92 19.50 8.17
CA LEU A 388 9.25 19.67 6.75
C LEU A 388 9.42 18.32 6.07
N ILE A 389 8.68 18.10 4.99
CA ILE A 389 8.69 16.87 4.20
C ILE A 389 9.17 17.18 2.78
N ARG A 390 10.20 16.48 2.31
CA ARG A 390 10.77 16.60 0.97
C ARG A 390 10.19 15.50 0.08
N MET A 391 9.50 15.91 -0.97
CA MET A 391 8.95 15.03 -1.99
C MET A 391 9.89 14.94 -3.19
N GLU A 392 10.15 13.74 -3.68
CA GLU A 392 10.92 13.49 -4.90
C GLU A 392 10.37 12.27 -5.65
N ASP A 393 10.78 12.09 -6.90
CA ASP A 393 10.50 10.87 -7.65
C ASP A 393 11.06 9.63 -6.94
N GLY A 394 10.31 8.52 -6.96
CA GLY A 394 10.79 7.22 -6.51
C GLY A 394 11.65 6.51 -7.54
N PHE A 395 12.13 5.31 -7.18
CA PHE A 395 13.09 4.56 -7.99
C PHE A 395 12.45 3.80 -9.16
N ILE A 396 11.22 3.30 -8.99
CA ILE A 396 10.40 2.70 -10.05
C ILE A 396 9.34 3.72 -10.45
N ARG A 397 9.70 4.60 -11.40
CA ARG A 397 8.92 5.81 -11.66
C ARG A 397 7.88 5.66 -12.76
N SER A 398 8.28 5.21 -13.95
CA SER A 398 7.46 5.20 -15.16
C SER A 398 8.10 4.41 -16.31
N VAL A 399 7.33 4.03 -17.33
CA VAL A 399 7.87 3.71 -18.67
C VAL A 399 7.99 5.02 -19.45
N GLY A 400 9.21 5.40 -19.83
CA GLY A 400 9.55 6.70 -20.43
C GLY A 400 9.92 7.77 -19.40
N LEU A 401 10.37 8.92 -19.90
CA LEU A 401 10.95 9.99 -19.07
C LEU A 401 9.88 10.88 -18.42
N GLY A 402 10.21 11.47 -17.27
CA GLY A 402 9.35 12.46 -16.62
C GLY A 402 9.22 13.77 -17.41
N SER A 403 10.25 14.13 -18.17
CA SER A 403 10.29 15.23 -19.14
C SER A 403 9.21 15.07 -20.23
N ASP A 404 8.84 13.84 -20.56
CA ASP A 404 7.78 13.53 -21.53
C ASP A 404 6.36 13.58 -20.95
N PHE A 405 6.17 14.14 -19.74
CA PHE A 405 4.89 14.24 -19.04
C PHE A 405 4.27 12.88 -18.69
N ASN A 406 5.11 11.86 -18.44
CA ASN A 406 4.68 10.58 -17.86
C ASN A 406 4.36 10.75 -16.37
N TRP A 407 3.18 10.27 -15.95
CA TRP A 407 2.73 10.33 -14.56
C TRP A 407 3.59 9.41 -13.67
N PRO A 408 4.01 9.87 -12.47
CA PRO A 408 4.85 9.06 -11.58
C PRO A 408 4.01 8.00 -10.86
N TYR A 409 4.47 6.76 -10.87
CA TYR A 409 3.84 5.67 -10.09
C TYR A 409 4.49 5.50 -8.71
N SER A 410 5.62 6.14 -8.47
CA SER A 410 6.34 6.12 -7.20
C SER A 410 6.87 7.51 -6.86
N LEU A 411 6.62 7.96 -5.63
CA LEU A 411 7.20 9.16 -5.04
C LEU A 411 7.70 8.83 -3.63
N VAL A 412 8.76 9.53 -3.21
CA VAL A 412 9.27 9.49 -1.85
C VAL A 412 8.82 10.71 -1.08
N LEU A 413 8.69 10.56 0.23
CA LEU A 413 8.42 11.62 1.20
C LEU A 413 9.46 11.45 2.29
N ASP A 414 10.40 12.39 2.43
CA ASP A 414 11.51 12.28 3.38
C ASP A 414 11.53 13.48 4.32
N GLU A 415 11.56 13.20 5.62
CA GLU A 415 11.43 14.22 6.67
C GLU A 415 12.77 14.69 7.20
N LYS A 416 13.84 13.93 6.95
CA LYS A 416 15.18 14.19 7.48
C LYS A 416 16.08 14.84 6.44
N GLY A 417 16.03 14.35 5.21
CA GLY A 417 16.87 14.80 4.12
C GLY A 417 16.32 14.30 2.79
N ILE A 418 17.20 13.78 1.94
CA ILE A 418 16.78 13.12 0.70
C ILE A 418 17.84 12.11 0.30
N TYR A 419 17.43 10.98 -0.26
CA TYR A 419 18.28 9.82 -0.52
C TYR A 419 19.57 10.11 -1.33
N TYR A 420 19.57 11.14 -2.18
CA TYR A 420 20.71 11.47 -3.04
C TYR A 420 21.72 12.44 -2.42
N ASP A 421 21.47 12.98 -1.21
CA ASP A 421 22.36 13.90 -0.53
C ASP A 421 23.17 13.16 0.56
N PRO A 422 24.42 12.72 0.30
CA PRO A 422 25.24 12.03 1.28
C PRO A 422 25.83 12.98 2.34
N SER A 423 25.66 14.31 2.22
CA SER A 423 26.22 15.25 3.20
C SER A 423 25.46 15.26 4.53
N ARG A 424 24.23 14.74 4.56
CA ARG A 424 23.35 14.72 5.73
C ARG A 424 22.56 13.40 5.83
N PRO A 425 21.97 13.06 6.99
CA PRO A 425 21.10 11.91 7.12
C PRO A 425 19.84 12.01 6.24
N SER A 426 19.30 10.85 5.83
CA SER A 426 18.02 10.73 5.13
C SER A 426 17.16 9.66 5.78
N GLY A 427 15.84 9.69 5.55
CA GLY A 427 14.95 8.64 6.04
C GLY A 427 15.31 7.27 5.46
N LEU A 428 15.83 7.21 4.22
CA LEU A 428 16.32 5.96 3.64
C LEU A 428 17.55 5.43 4.37
N GLU A 429 18.49 6.30 4.75
CA GLU A 429 19.70 5.92 5.51
C GLU A 429 19.32 5.28 6.86
N ASP A 430 18.29 5.79 7.54
CA ASP A 430 17.80 5.17 8.78
C ASP A 430 17.11 3.84 8.55
N ILE A 431 16.25 3.75 7.52
CA ILE A 431 15.59 2.50 7.15
C ILE A 431 16.65 1.43 6.89
N LEU A 432 17.69 1.75 6.12
CA LEU A 432 18.74 0.81 5.75
C LEU A 432 19.63 0.42 6.94
N ASN A 433 20.02 1.37 7.80
CA ASN A 433 20.80 1.07 9.00
C ASN A 433 20.05 0.16 9.99
N THR A 434 18.72 0.30 10.09
CA THR A 434 17.89 -0.47 11.05
C THR A 434 17.34 -1.77 10.46
N LEU A 435 17.47 -1.97 9.14
CA LEU A 435 16.87 -3.10 8.45
C LEU A 435 17.34 -4.49 8.92
N PRO A 436 18.63 -4.71 9.27
CA PRO A 436 19.08 -6.00 9.80
C PRO A 436 18.36 -6.44 11.08
N GLU A 437 17.83 -5.48 11.85
CA GLU A 437 17.10 -5.71 13.10
C GLU A 437 15.58 -5.59 12.93
N HIS A 438 15.10 -5.36 11.70
CA HIS A 438 13.68 -5.16 11.45
C HIS A 438 12.88 -6.45 11.77
N PRO A 439 11.76 -6.37 12.52
CA PRO A 439 10.99 -7.56 12.91
C PRO A 439 10.50 -8.40 11.73
N GLU A 440 10.27 -7.76 10.59
CA GLU A 440 9.82 -8.40 9.35
C GLU A 440 10.94 -8.69 8.35
N ARG A 441 12.21 -8.63 8.77
CA ARG A 441 13.36 -8.77 7.88
C ARG A 441 13.25 -9.97 6.93
N ALA A 442 12.91 -11.14 7.46
CA ALA A 442 12.80 -12.36 6.66
C ALA A 442 11.73 -12.25 5.55
N GLU A 443 10.56 -11.71 5.88
CA GLU A 443 9.46 -11.50 4.93
C GLU A 443 9.83 -10.43 3.90
N LEU A 444 10.40 -9.31 4.35
CA LEU A 444 10.87 -8.23 3.50
C LEU A 444 11.94 -8.70 2.51
N CYS A 445 12.91 -9.49 2.94
CA CYS A 445 13.94 -10.06 2.07
C CYS A 445 13.36 -11.06 1.07
N SER A 446 12.40 -11.90 1.49
CA SER A 446 11.70 -12.80 0.58
C SER A 446 10.95 -12.04 -0.51
N ARG A 447 10.21 -10.99 -0.12
CA ARG A 447 9.51 -10.09 -1.05
C ARG A 447 10.47 -9.35 -1.97
N ALA A 448 11.58 -8.84 -1.43
CA ALA A 448 12.62 -8.15 -2.19
C ALA A 448 13.23 -9.07 -3.26
N SER A 449 13.50 -10.33 -2.93
CA SER A 449 14.00 -11.34 -3.87
C SER A 449 13.00 -11.62 -5.00
N ALA A 450 11.71 -11.82 -4.67
CA ALA A 450 10.67 -12.02 -5.68
C ALA A 450 10.49 -10.79 -6.58
N LEU A 451 10.48 -9.58 -5.99
CA LEU A 451 10.39 -8.32 -6.72
C LEU A 451 11.59 -8.11 -7.65
N ARG A 452 12.81 -8.40 -7.16
CA ARG A 452 14.04 -8.37 -7.97
C ARG A 452 13.93 -9.31 -9.16
N GLY A 453 13.53 -10.56 -8.93
CA GLY A 453 13.33 -11.55 -9.98
C GLY A 453 12.38 -11.02 -11.07
N PHE A 454 11.24 -10.47 -10.68
CA PHE A 454 10.27 -9.89 -11.62
C PHE A 454 10.83 -8.68 -12.39
N ILE A 455 11.52 -7.76 -11.71
CA ILE A 455 12.14 -6.58 -12.34
C ILE A 455 13.17 -6.98 -13.39
N VAL A 456 14.04 -7.93 -13.06
CA VAL A 456 15.10 -8.42 -13.94
C VAL A 456 14.50 -9.18 -15.12
N GLU A 457 13.60 -10.13 -14.88
CA GLU A 457 12.94 -10.93 -15.92
C GLU A 457 12.17 -10.06 -16.92
N LYS A 458 11.48 -9.02 -16.44
CA LYS A 458 10.70 -8.11 -17.31
C LYS A 458 11.53 -6.95 -17.90
N GLY A 459 12.82 -6.89 -17.62
CA GLY A 459 13.70 -5.81 -18.11
C GLY A 459 13.22 -4.43 -17.67
N ILE A 460 12.70 -4.30 -16.45
CA ILE A 460 12.25 -3.03 -15.90
C ILE A 460 13.48 -2.20 -15.49
N THR A 461 13.50 -0.96 -15.96
CA THR A 461 14.47 0.10 -15.65
C THR A 461 13.70 1.41 -15.43
N LYS A 462 14.34 2.45 -14.92
CA LYS A 462 13.71 3.74 -14.58
C LYS A 462 12.93 4.37 -15.74
N TYR A 463 13.39 4.15 -16.98
CA TYR A 463 12.82 4.82 -18.16
C TYR A 463 12.50 3.88 -19.34
N ASN A 464 13.04 2.65 -19.41
CA ASN A 464 12.80 1.71 -20.52
C ASN A 464 12.87 2.35 -21.93
N THR A 465 13.89 3.18 -22.18
CA THR A 465 14.12 3.86 -23.47
C THR A 465 15.20 3.16 -24.30
N GLY A 466 15.00 3.05 -25.62
CA GLY A 466 15.92 2.42 -26.57
C GLY A 466 15.25 1.33 -27.40
N VAL A 467 15.76 1.06 -28.60
CA VAL A 467 15.22 0.07 -29.54
C VAL A 467 16.27 -0.90 -30.08
N ASP A 468 17.55 -0.56 -29.96
CA ASP A 468 18.62 -1.36 -30.53
C ASP A 468 18.93 -2.57 -29.64
N ALA A 469 19.05 -3.74 -30.26
CA ALA A 469 19.64 -4.92 -29.66
C ALA A 469 21.15 -4.91 -29.90
N VAL A 470 21.93 -5.12 -28.85
CA VAL A 470 23.38 -5.31 -28.93
C VAL A 470 23.76 -6.55 -28.15
N THR A 471 24.81 -7.19 -28.58
CA THR A 471 25.45 -8.33 -27.95
C THR A 471 26.86 -7.96 -27.54
N ARG A 472 27.49 -8.77 -26.69
CA ARG A 472 28.89 -8.56 -26.30
C ARG A 472 29.83 -8.56 -27.52
N GLY A 473 29.52 -9.37 -28.55
CA GLY A 473 30.33 -9.48 -29.76
C GLY A 473 30.39 -8.21 -30.61
N ASP A 474 29.44 -7.29 -30.44
CA ASP A 474 29.45 -5.99 -31.12
C ASP A 474 30.54 -5.05 -30.58
N PHE A 475 31.15 -5.40 -29.44
CA PHE A 475 32.25 -4.68 -28.84
C PHE A 475 33.51 -5.52 -28.99
N SER A 476 34.54 -5.00 -29.69
CA SER A 476 35.83 -5.66 -29.85
C SER A 476 36.68 -5.63 -28.56
N ALA A 477 36.06 -5.91 -27.42
CA ALA A 477 36.68 -5.89 -26.12
C ALA A 477 37.62 -7.10 -25.98
N LYS A 478 38.93 -6.83 -25.83
CA LYS A 478 39.94 -7.86 -25.52
C LYS A 478 40.00 -8.20 -24.03
N GLY A 479 39.24 -7.49 -23.18
CA GLY A 479 39.25 -7.60 -21.73
C GLY A 479 37.89 -7.27 -21.11
N ARG A 480 37.91 -6.66 -19.91
CA ARG A 480 36.69 -6.25 -19.21
C ARG A 480 35.92 -5.17 -19.98
N LEU A 481 34.61 -5.31 -20.04
CA LEU A 481 33.68 -4.39 -20.68
C LEU A 481 33.01 -3.53 -19.60
N LEU A 482 33.35 -2.25 -19.56
CA LEU A 482 32.89 -1.32 -18.53
C LEU A 482 31.82 -0.38 -19.08
N LEU A 483 30.77 -0.13 -18.30
CA LEU A 483 29.76 0.89 -18.63
C LEU A 483 29.91 2.13 -17.75
N VAL A 484 30.00 3.29 -18.39
CA VAL A 484 29.92 4.60 -17.74
C VAL A 484 28.62 5.29 -18.17
N PRO A 485 27.58 5.32 -17.31
CA PRO A 485 26.34 6.03 -17.61
C PRO A 485 26.54 7.53 -17.37
N GLY A 486 26.32 8.33 -18.42
CA GLY A 486 26.26 9.78 -18.32
C GLY A 486 25.07 10.25 -17.48
N GLN A 487 25.24 11.40 -16.84
CA GLN A 487 24.24 12.03 -15.99
C GLN A 487 23.98 13.47 -16.42
N VAL A 488 22.90 14.04 -15.90
CA VAL A 488 22.64 15.47 -16.00
C VAL A 488 23.50 16.18 -14.95
N GLU A 489 24.45 17.01 -15.36
CA GLU A 489 25.46 17.57 -14.46
C GLU A 489 24.89 18.55 -13.41
N ASP A 490 23.80 19.24 -13.75
CA ASP A 490 23.11 20.15 -12.84
C ASP A 490 22.04 19.45 -11.99
N ASP A 491 21.91 18.12 -12.09
CA ASP A 491 21.02 17.34 -11.23
C ASP A 491 21.44 17.44 -9.77
N ALA A 492 20.46 17.43 -8.87
CA ALA A 492 20.71 17.51 -7.44
C ALA A 492 21.56 16.33 -6.93
N SER A 493 21.40 15.13 -7.51
CA SER A 493 22.21 13.97 -7.14
C SER A 493 23.68 14.11 -7.52
N VAL A 494 23.99 14.82 -8.60
CA VAL A 494 25.37 15.09 -9.04
C VAL A 494 25.97 16.22 -8.22
N ARG A 495 25.23 17.31 -8.03
CA ARG A 495 25.70 18.47 -7.27
C ARG A 495 26.00 18.16 -5.80
N LEU A 496 25.15 17.36 -5.16
CA LEU A 496 25.29 17.03 -3.74
C LEU A 496 26.06 15.72 -3.50
N GLY A 497 25.93 14.77 -4.43
CA GLY A 497 26.56 13.45 -4.31
C GLY A 497 27.78 13.23 -5.20
N GLY A 498 28.26 14.23 -5.94
CA GLY A 498 29.43 14.08 -6.82
C GLY A 498 30.76 13.92 -6.08
N CYS A 499 30.81 14.32 -4.80
CA CYS A 499 31.94 14.07 -3.89
C CYS A 499 33.32 14.41 -4.48
N GLY A 500 33.42 15.57 -5.15
CA GLY A 500 34.65 16.07 -5.75
C GLY A 500 34.77 15.86 -7.26
N LEU A 501 33.85 15.10 -7.89
CA LEU A 501 33.67 15.05 -9.34
C LEU A 501 32.37 15.78 -9.72
N PHE A 502 32.44 16.67 -10.71
CA PHE A 502 31.33 17.55 -11.05
C PHE A 502 30.86 17.43 -12.51
N SER A 503 31.57 16.66 -13.34
CA SER A 503 31.24 16.49 -14.76
C SER A 503 31.29 15.04 -15.20
N ASN A 504 30.61 14.74 -16.30
CA ASN A 504 30.66 13.42 -16.93
C ASN A 504 32.07 13.13 -17.48
N VAL A 505 32.81 14.17 -17.91
CA VAL A 505 34.18 14.03 -18.45
C VAL A 505 35.15 13.63 -17.33
N ASP A 506 35.01 14.23 -16.15
CA ASP A 506 35.88 13.89 -15.01
C ASP A 506 35.66 12.45 -14.55
N LEU A 507 34.42 11.95 -14.61
CA LEU A 507 34.13 10.53 -14.39
C LEU A 507 34.81 9.65 -15.44
N LEU A 508 34.67 9.96 -16.74
CA LEU A 508 35.30 9.18 -17.81
C LEU A 508 36.83 9.15 -17.69
N LYS A 509 37.45 10.29 -17.37
CA LYS A 509 38.89 10.38 -17.08
C LYS A 509 39.29 9.47 -15.94
N ALA A 510 38.62 9.58 -14.79
CA ALA A 510 38.93 8.78 -13.61
C ALA A 510 38.73 7.27 -13.84
N VAL A 511 37.77 6.87 -14.68
CA VAL A 511 37.58 5.46 -15.06
C VAL A 511 38.70 4.98 -15.98
N ARG A 512 39.06 5.75 -17.01
CA ARG A 512 40.16 5.40 -17.92
C ARG A 512 41.51 5.33 -17.19
N GLU A 513 41.78 6.25 -16.28
CA GLU A 513 43.01 6.25 -15.47
C GLU A 513 43.12 4.99 -14.60
N ARG A 514 42.00 4.51 -14.02
CA ARG A 514 41.97 3.31 -13.19
C ARG A 514 41.95 2.00 -14.00
N HIS A 515 41.42 2.05 -15.23
CA HIS A 515 41.29 0.89 -16.12
C HIS A 515 41.84 1.21 -17.52
N PRO A 516 43.19 1.32 -17.68
CA PRO A 516 43.81 1.74 -18.95
C PRO A 516 43.44 0.83 -20.13
N ASP A 517 43.40 -0.48 -19.89
CA ASP A 517 43.26 -1.51 -20.93
C ASP A 517 41.82 -2.02 -21.12
N ALA A 518 40.89 -1.57 -20.29
CA ALA A 518 39.50 -2.02 -20.37
C ALA A 518 38.74 -1.36 -21.52
N PHE A 519 37.72 -2.03 -22.04
CA PHE A 519 36.86 -1.46 -23.06
C PHE A 519 35.74 -0.67 -22.39
N ILE A 520 35.73 0.65 -22.57
CA ILE A 520 34.80 1.57 -21.91
C ILE A 520 33.69 1.99 -22.87
N ILE A 521 32.46 1.62 -22.51
CA ILE A 521 31.23 2.13 -23.14
C ILE A 521 30.75 3.35 -22.35
N TYR A 522 30.66 4.50 -23.02
CA TYR A 522 29.96 5.67 -22.50
C TYR A 522 28.52 5.70 -23.03
N LYS A 523 27.54 5.76 -22.13
CA LYS A 523 26.13 5.96 -22.50
C LYS A 523 25.64 7.33 -22.04
N PRO A 524 25.48 8.32 -22.93
CA PRO A 524 24.93 9.62 -22.57
C PRO A 524 23.53 9.52 -21.96
N HIS A 525 23.19 10.43 -21.04
CA HIS A 525 21.84 10.51 -20.47
C HIS A 525 20.82 10.96 -21.52
N PRO A 526 19.64 10.33 -21.65
CA PRO A 526 18.67 10.67 -22.69
C PRO A 526 18.16 12.13 -22.61
N ASP A 527 17.96 12.68 -21.41
CA ASP A 527 17.56 14.09 -21.26
C ASP A 527 18.65 15.08 -21.72
N VAL A 528 19.94 14.71 -21.66
CA VAL A 528 21.05 15.54 -22.16
C VAL A 528 21.07 15.53 -23.69
N GLU A 529 20.80 14.37 -24.29
CA GLU A 529 20.73 14.21 -25.74
C GLU A 529 19.58 15.03 -26.36
N SER A 530 18.47 15.20 -25.64
CA SER A 530 17.36 16.06 -26.07
C SER A 530 17.66 17.57 -26.09
N ARG A 531 18.90 17.99 -25.75
CA ARG A 531 19.40 19.38 -25.59
C ARG A 531 18.74 20.19 -24.48
N ASN A 532 18.00 19.54 -23.58
CA ASN A 532 17.23 20.22 -22.56
C ASN A 532 18.00 20.49 -21.26
N ARG A 533 19.19 19.91 -21.07
CA ARG A 533 19.98 20.01 -19.83
C ARG A 533 21.50 19.97 -20.03
N LYS A 534 22.23 20.42 -19.00
CA LYS A 534 23.70 20.45 -18.96
C LYS A 534 24.27 19.03 -18.80
N GLY A 535 25.44 18.78 -19.39
CA GLY A 535 26.18 17.51 -19.29
C GLY A 535 26.49 16.83 -20.62
N ARG A 536 26.22 17.50 -21.75
CA ARG A 536 26.56 16.97 -23.07
C ARG A 536 28.06 17.04 -23.27
N ILE A 537 28.67 15.89 -23.55
CA ILE A 537 30.05 15.79 -23.99
C ILE A 537 30.04 15.60 -25.51
N PRO A 538 30.81 16.39 -26.29
CA PRO A 538 31.07 16.09 -27.69
C PRO A 538 31.66 14.69 -27.86
N ASP A 539 31.27 13.95 -28.90
CA ASP A 539 31.75 12.57 -29.11
C ASP A 539 33.27 12.49 -29.17
N GLU A 540 33.92 13.45 -29.83
CA GLU A 540 35.37 13.54 -29.90
C GLU A 540 36.03 13.62 -28.52
N GLU A 541 35.41 14.32 -27.56
CA GLU A 541 35.93 14.42 -26.21
C GLU A 541 35.64 13.15 -25.40
N ALA A 542 34.44 12.58 -25.54
CA ALA A 542 34.10 11.31 -24.89
C ALA A 542 35.01 10.17 -25.37
N LEU A 543 35.29 10.10 -26.67
CA LEU A 543 36.11 9.07 -27.31
C LEU A 543 37.62 9.20 -26.99
N ARG A 544 38.07 10.27 -26.34
CA ARG A 544 39.42 10.33 -25.77
C ARG A 544 39.60 9.41 -24.57
N TYR A 545 38.49 9.07 -23.90
CA TYR A 545 38.49 8.29 -22.65
C TYR A 545 37.67 7.02 -22.77
N ALA A 546 36.62 7.00 -23.59
CA ALA A 546 35.80 5.83 -23.89
C ALA A 546 36.16 5.22 -25.26
N ASP A 547 36.00 3.92 -25.41
CA ASP A 547 36.18 3.23 -26.70
C ASP A 547 34.93 3.34 -27.57
N ARG A 548 33.74 3.48 -26.96
CA ARG A 548 32.47 3.57 -27.68
C ARG A 548 31.45 4.44 -26.98
N VAL A 549 30.74 5.27 -27.75
CA VAL A 549 29.55 6.00 -27.28
C VAL A 549 28.28 5.31 -27.79
N VAL A 550 27.32 5.03 -26.89
CA VAL A 550 26.09 4.28 -27.20
C VAL A 550 24.84 5.06 -26.78
N ARG A 551 23.91 5.31 -27.71
CA ARG A 551 22.75 6.20 -27.49
C ARG A 551 21.39 5.49 -27.47
N ASN A 552 21.11 4.62 -28.44
CA ASN A 552 19.78 4.04 -28.67
C ASN A 552 19.60 2.61 -28.15
N VAL A 553 20.56 2.10 -27.38
CA VAL A 553 20.48 0.79 -26.75
C VAL A 553 19.74 0.88 -25.41
N ARG A 554 18.87 -0.08 -25.14
CA ARG A 554 18.19 -0.20 -23.85
C ARG A 554 19.17 -0.46 -22.71
N MET A 555 18.92 0.15 -21.56
CA MET A 555 19.81 0.03 -20.40
C MET A 555 19.89 -1.42 -19.88
N ASP A 556 18.77 -2.15 -19.83
CA ASP A 556 18.77 -3.55 -19.38
C ASP A 556 19.57 -4.48 -20.32
N VAL A 557 19.58 -4.19 -21.62
CA VAL A 557 20.39 -4.92 -22.60
C VAL A 557 21.88 -4.66 -22.37
N LEU A 558 22.28 -3.40 -22.16
CA LEU A 558 23.68 -3.07 -21.85
C LEU A 558 24.13 -3.69 -20.54
N LEU A 559 23.32 -3.57 -19.49
CA LEU A 559 23.62 -4.20 -18.20
C LEU A 559 23.76 -5.73 -18.37
N GLY A 560 22.99 -6.36 -19.24
CA GLY A 560 23.11 -7.81 -19.50
C GLY A 560 24.41 -8.27 -20.17
N ILE A 561 25.27 -7.36 -20.65
CA ILE A 561 26.50 -7.74 -21.40
C ILE A 561 27.80 -7.16 -20.82
N VAL A 562 27.73 -6.15 -19.95
CA VAL A 562 28.90 -5.53 -19.33
C VAL A 562 29.33 -6.27 -18.06
N ASP A 563 30.62 -6.17 -17.73
CA ASP A 563 31.20 -6.81 -16.55
C ASP A 563 31.08 -5.89 -15.32
N GLU A 564 31.25 -4.58 -15.51
CA GLU A 564 31.25 -3.58 -14.44
C GLU A 564 30.49 -2.32 -14.86
N VAL A 565 29.92 -1.63 -13.87
CA VAL A 565 29.33 -0.30 -14.01
C VAL A 565 30.08 0.70 -13.14
N HIS A 566 30.65 1.72 -13.76
CA HIS A 566 31.35 2.82 -13.08
C HIS A 566 30.46 4.06 -13.12
N THR A 567 29.99 4.51 -11.97
CA THR A 567 28.99 5.59 -11.90
C THR A 567 29.34 6.62 -10.85
N LEU A 568 28.90 7.86 -11.06
CA LEU A 568 28.97 8.90 -10.06
C LEU A 568 27.83 8.74 -9.05
N THR A 569 26.59 9.02 -9.46
CA THR A 569 25.39 8.87 -8.60
C THR A 569 24.16 8.34 -9.33
N SER A 570 24.33 7.74 -10.51
CA SER A 570 23.21 7.33 -11.36
C SER A 570 22.42 6.19 -10.74
N LEU A 571 21.08 6.20 -10.89
CA LEU A 571 20.27 5.03 -10.52
C LEU A 571 20.71 3.75 -11.27
N THR A 572 21.37 3.88 -12.41
CA THR A 572 21.94 2.75 -13.16
C THR A 572 22.88 1.88 -12.31
N GLY A 573 23.60 2.45 -11.34
CA GLY A 573 24.40 1.64 -10.42
C GLY A 573 23.54 0.71 -9.57
N PHE A 574 22.41 1.20 -9.04
CA PHE A 574 21.45 0.32 -8.34
C PHE A 574 20.83 -0.71 -9.29
N GLU A 575 20.47 -0.33 -10.52
CA GLU A 575 19.93 -1.26 -11.52
C GLU A 575 20.93 -2.37 -11.90
N ALA A 576 22.23 -2.08 -11.83
CA ALA A 576 23.32 -3.03 -12.03
C ALA A 576 23.43 -4.01 -10.86
N LEU A 577 23.33 -3.52 -9.62
CA LEU A 577 23.25 -4.37 -8.42
C LEU A 577 22.07 -5.36 -8.50
N LEU A 578 20.88 -4.90 -8.93
CA LEU A 578 19.71 -5.78 -9.11
C LEU A 578 20.01 -6.96 -10.05
N ARG A 579 20.93 -6.78 -11.01
CA ARG A 579 21.34 -7.79 -12.00
C ARG A 579 22.60 -8.56 -11.61
N GLY A 580 23.16 -8.31 -10.43
CA GLY A 580 24.37 -8.97 -9.96
C GLY A 580 25.65 -8.52 -10.66
N ILE A 581 25.65 -7.31 -11.22
CA ILE A 581 26.81 -6.72 -11.90
C ILE A 581 27.65 -5.96 -10.88
N GLU A 582 28.97 -6.01 -11.01
CA GLU A 582 29.91 -5.28 -10.14
C GLU A 582 29.78 -3.76 -10.36
N VAL A 583 29.76 -2.98 -9.27
CA VAL A 583 29.52 -1.54 -9.32
C VAL A 583 30.61 -0.77 -8.60
N HIS A 584 31.21 0.19 -9.30
CA HIS A 584 32.18 1.15 -8.77
C HIS A 584 31.51 2.52 -8.64
N ALA A 585 31.33 2.99 -7.40
CA ALA A 585 30.71 4.27 -7.11
C ALA A 585 31.78 5.33 -6.83
N TYR A 586 31.89 6.31 -7.73
CA TYR A 586 32.84 7.42 -7.64
C TYR A 586 32.28 8.61 -6.86
N GLY A 587 30.95 8.67 -6.69
CA GLY A 587 30.25 9.64 -5.85
C GLY A 587 29.57 8.97 -4.66
N GLY A 588 28.60 9.65 -4.06
CA GLY A 588 27.82 9.18 -2.91
C GLY A 588 26.35 8.90 -3.20
N PRO A 589 26.00 7.97 -4.12
CA PRO A 589 24.62 7.54 -4.30
C PRO A 589 24.09 6.83 -3.06
N PHE A 590 22.77 6.69 -2.97
CA PHE A 590 22.10 6.07 -1.81
C PHE A 590 22.48 4.61 -1.55
N TYR A 591 22.91 3.88 -2.59
CA TYR A 591 23.24 2.45 -2.55
C TYR A 591 24.73 2.16 -2.29
N ALA A 592 25.58 3.19 -2.23
CA ALA A 592 27.00 3.06 -1.87
C ALA A 592 27.19 2.90 -0.35
N GLY A 593 28.34 2.42 0.12
CA GLY A 593 28.71 2.43 1.53
C GLY A 593 28.04 1.37 2.40
N TRP A 594 27.36 0.39 1.79
CA TRP A 594 26.68 -0.71 2.50
C TRP A 594 27.38 -2.07 2.33
N GLY A 595 28.56 -2.08 1.69
CA GLY A 595 29.33 -3.30 1.40
C GLY A 595 28.96 -4.00 0.07
N LEU A 596 28.11 -3.38 -0.75
CA LEU A 596 27.64 -3.94 -2.04
C LEU A 596 28.32 -3.31 -3.27
N THR A 597 29.16 -2.29 -3.07
CA THR A 597 29.81 -1.51 -4.13
C THR A 597 31.29 -1.28 -3.80
N HIS A 598 32.10 -1.05 -4.84
CA HIS A 598 33.45 -0.52 -4.70
C HIS A 598 33.38 1.01 -4.62
N ASP A 599 33.48 1.54 -3.40
CA ASP A 599 33.31 2.97 -3.16
C ASP A 599 34.64 3.71 -3.22
N ARG A 600 34.65 4.87 -3.88
CA ARG A 600 35.82 5.77 -3.86
C ARG A 600 35.94 6.56 -2.56
N ILE A 601 34.83 6.70 -1.82
CA ILE A 601 34.73 7.51 -0.61
C ILE A 601 34.14 6.71 0.54
N ASP A 602 34.45 7.11 1.76
CA ASP A 602 33.93 6.49 2.97
C ASP A 602 32.59 7.11 3.40
N PHE A 603 31.71 6.28 3.98
CA PHE A 603 30.40 6.70 4.48
C PHE A 603 30.26 6.40 5.98
N PRO A 604 30.78 7.24 6.88
CA PRO A 604 30.82 6.94 8.32
C PRO A 604 29.44 6.77 9.00
N ARG A 605 28.35 7.21 8.34
CA ARG A 605 26.97 7.05 8.85
C ARG A 605 26.25 5.80 8.32
N ARG A 606 26.78 5.15 7.28
CA ARG A 606 26.24 3.90 6.73
C ARG A 606 26.98 2.76 7.44
N LYS A 607 26.37 2.28 8.52
CA LYS A 607 27.03 1.40 9.50
C LYS A 607 26.70 -0.07 9.30
N ALA A 608 25.55 -0.35 8.69
CA ALA A 608 25.13 -1.71 8.40
C ALA A 608 25.91 -2.27 7.21
N GLY A 609 26.36 -3.52 7.31
CA GLY A 609 26.65 -4.34 6.13
C GLY A 609 25.34 -4.97 5.66
N LEU A 610 24.94 -4.71 4.41
CA LEU A 610 23.65 -5.16 3.88
C LEU A 610 23.80 -6.28 2.85
N SER A 611 22.85 -7.20 2.84
CA SER A 611 22.58 -8.02 1.67
C SER A 611 21.88 -7.20 0.58
N LEU A 612 21.91 -7.69 -0.66
CA LEU A 612 21.20 -7.03 -1.74
C LEU A 612 19.69 -7.00 -1.50
N GLU A 613 19.11 -8.07 -0.96
CA GLU A 613 17.69 -8.15 -0.62
C GLU A 613 17.31 -7.13 0.46
N GLU A 614 18.18 -6.88 1.43
CA GLU A 614 18.00 -5.81 2.43
C GLU A 614 18.01 -4.43 1.76
N LEU A 615 19.02 -4.13 0.94
CA LEU A 615 19.06 -2.86 0.21
C LEU A 615 17.79 -2.66 -0.63
N ILE A 616 17.30 -3.70 -1.29
CA ILE A 616 16.08 -3.69 -2.09
C ILE A 616 14.84 -3.46 -1.21
N ALA A 617 14.71 -4.15 -0.08
CA ALA A 617 13.58 -3.98 0.82
C ALA A 617 13.49 -2.54 1.35
N GLY A 618 14.61 -1.97 1.81
CA GLY A 618 14.63 -0.58 2.27
C GLY A 618 14.31 0.40 1.14
N THR A 619 14.92 0.21 -0.03
CA THR A 619 14.86 1.14 -1.16
C THR A 619 13.53 1.07 -1.93
N LEU A 620 12.98 -0.12 -2.17
CA LEU A 620 11.83 -0.33 -3.05
C LEU A 620 10.54 -0.71 -2.31
N ILE A 621 10.60 -1.15 -1.05
CA ILE A 621 9.39 -1.57 -0.32
C ILE A 621 9.02 -0.56 0.77
N LEU A 622 10.00 -0.14 1.60
CA LEU A 622 9.73 0.66 2.80
C LEU A 622 9.76 2.17 2.57
N TYR A 623 10.71 2.65 1.75
CA TYR A 623 10.95 4.09 1.60
C TYR A 623 9.95 4.80 0.66
N PRO A 624 9.73 4.33 -0.58
CA PRO A 624 8.81 4.97 -1.51
C PRO A 624 7.34 4.63 -1.25
N SER A 625 6.47 5.53 -1.70
CA SER A 625 5.04 5.28 -1.81
C SER A 625 4.70 4.92 -3.26
N TYR A 626 3.69 4.08 -3.47
CA TYR A 626 3.26 3.65 -4.81
C TYR A 626 1.78 3.93 -5.03
N TYR A 627 1.44 4.44 -6.21
CA TYR A 627 0.08 4.85 -6.55
C TYR A 627 -0.30 4.36 -7.95
N ASP A 628 -1.36 3.57 -8.05
CA ASP A 628 -1.91 3.15 -9.32
C ASP A 628 -2.97 4.15 -9.81
N TRP A 629 -2.67 4.82 -10.91
CA TRP A 629 -3.52 5.84 -11.50
C TRP A 629 -4.84 5.32 -12.08
N GLN A 630 -4.91 4.03 -12.40
CA GLN A 630 -6.10 3.42 -12.99
C GLN A 630 -7.14 3.09 -11.89
N THR A 631 -6.68 2.50 -10.78
CA THR A 631 -7.52 2.19 -9.61
C THR A 631 -7.68 3.37 -8.66
N LYS A 632 -6.83 4.41 -8.79
CA LYS A 632 -6.81 5.62 -7.95
C LYS A 632 -6.58 5.33 -6.47
N GLY A 633 -5.69 4.39 -6.19
CA GLY A 633 -5.37 3.96 -4.84
C GLY A 633 -3.88 3.74 -4.65
N PHE A 634 -3.44 3.80 -3.40
CA PHE A 634 -2.12 3.29 -3.03
C PHE A 634 -2.08 1.78 -3.23
N CYS A 635 -0.93 1.28 -3.63
CA CYS A 635 -0.68 -0.11 -3.95
C CYS A 635 0.76 -0.49 -3.57
N THR A 636 1.20 -1.69 -3.93
CA THR A 636 2.54 -2.18 -3.62
C THR A 636 3.53 -1.92 -4.77
N PRO A 637 4.86 -2.04 -4.59
CA PRO A 637 5.82 -2.01 -5.70
C PRO A 637 5.57 -3.12 -6.72
N GLU A 638 5.18 -4.31 -6.28
CA GLU A 638 4.88 -5.46 -7.13
C GLU A 638 3.71 -5.13 -8.09
N ASP A 639 2.67 -4.47 -7.57
CA ASP A 639 1.54 -3.97 -8.36
C ASP A 639 1.97 -2.99 -9.46
N ILE A 640 2.89 -2.08 -9.13
CA ILE A 640 3.40 -1.10 -10.10
C ILE A 640 4.28 -1.76 -11.14
N CYS A 641 5.17 -2.67 -10.75
CA CYS A 641 5.94 -3.46 -11.70
C CYS A 641 5.02 -4.20 -12.65
N TYR A 642 3.98 -4.87 -12.16
CA TYR A 642 2.97 -5.50 -13.00
C TYR A 642 2.31 -4.47 -13.93
N ARG A 643 1.81 -3.35 -13.39
CA ARG A 643 1.12 -2.31 -14.17
C ARG A 643 1.96 -1.78 -15.31
N LEU A 644 3.25 -1.51 -15.08
CA LEU A 644 4.17 -0.97 -16.08
C LEU A 644 4.44 -1.96 -17.23
N THR A 645 4.25 -3.27 -17.01
CA THR A 645 4.35 -4.28 -18.07
C THR A 645 3.08 -4.40 -18.93
N GLN A 646 1.95 -3.83 -18.49
CA GLN A 646 0.68 -3.95 -19.21
C GLN A 646 0.57 -2.94 -20.37
N PRO A 647 -0.12 -3.29 -21.47
CA PRO A 647 -0.48 -2.33 -22.50
C PRO A 647 -1.28 -1.15 -21.91
N LYS A 648 -0.90 0.08 -22.25
CA LYS A 648 -1.47 1.32 -21.65
C LYS A 648 -1.30 1.40 -20.13
N GLY A 649 -0.37 0.62 -19.57
CA GLY A 649 -0.01 0.63 -18.17
C GLY A 649 0.42 2.01 -17.71
N GLN A 650 1.31 2.65 -18.47
CA GLN A 650 1.80 4.01 -18.21
C GLN A 650 0.76 5.09 -18.55
N MET A 651 0.37 5.86 -17.54
CA MET A 651 -0.44 7.07 -17.73
C MET A 651 0.40 8.26 -18.22
N ARG A 652 -0.17 9.04 -19.15
CA ARG A 652 0.48 10.20 -19.77
C ARG A 652 -0.39 11.45 -19.64
N GLY A 653 0.24 12.62 -19.55
CA GLY A 653 -0.46 13.91 -19.58
C GLY A 653 -1.28 14.15 -20.85
N LYS A 654 -2.33 14.98 -20.74
CA LYS A 654 -3.19 15.36 -21.87
C LYS A 654 -2.35 15.87 -23.06
N PHE A 655 -2.69 15.44 -24.28
CA PHE A 655 -2.00 15.79 -25.53
C PHE A 655 -1.70 17.30 -25.65
N PHE A 656 -2.68 18.15 -25.33
CA PHE A 656 -2.55 19.60 -25.43
C PHE A 656 -1.43 20.21 -24.55
N MET A 657 -1.14 19.64 -23.37
CA MET A 657 -0.01 20.09 -22.54
C MET A 657 1.34 19.69 -23.14
N ARG A 658 1.40 18.56 -23.86
CA ARG A 658 2.60 18.15 -24.61
C ARG A 658 2.83 19.06 -25.81
N THR A 659 1.77 19.42 -26.55
CA THR A 659 1.87 20.35 -27.68
C THR A 659 2.24 21.76 -27.25
N PHE A 660 1.62 22.30 -26.18
CA PHE A 660 1.95 23.64 -25.68
C PHE A 660 3.36 23.73 -25.09
N ALA A 661 3.85 22.67 -24.43
CA ALA A 661 5.22 22.60 -23.93
C ALA A 661 6.23 22.51 -25.08
N ALA A 662 5.97 21.65 -26.08
CA ALA A 662 6.80 21.55 -27.29
C ALA A 662 6.81 22.87 -28.10
N LEU A 663 5.68 23.59 -28.14
CA LEU A 663 5.59 24.91 -28.78
C LEU A 663 6.38 25.96 -27.99
N ARG A 664 6.31 25.93 -26.66
CA ARG A 664 7.05 26.82 -25.77
C ARG A 664 8.57 26.55 -25.81
N GLU A 665 8.99 25.30 -25.97
CA GLU A 665 10.38 24.91 -26.23
C GLU A 665 10.87 25.38 -27.60
N LYS A 666 10.04 25.28 -28.66
CA LYS A 666 10.38 25.85 -29.98
C LYS A 666 10.55 27.36 -29.92
N ILE A 667 9.69 28.07 -29.20
CA ILE A 667 9.78 29.53 -29.08
C ILE A 667 11.02 29.95 -28.29
N ARG A 668 11.44 29.16 -27.29
CA ARG A 668 12.63 29.41 -26.46
C ARG A 668 13.97 29.00 -27.10
N ASN A 669 13.92 28.33 -28.27
CA ASN A 669 15.08 28.02 -29.10
C ASN A 669 15.20 28.95 -30.32
N VAL A 670 14.21 29.83 -30.52
CA VAL A 670 14.15 30.83 -31.62
C VAL A 670 14.38 32.25 -31.10
N PHE A 671 14.22 32.47 -29.79
CA PHE A 671 14.59 33.66 -29.02
C PHE A 671 15.40 33.23 -27.81
#